data_AF-A0A522TUB0-F1
#
_entry.id   AF-A0A522TUB0-F1
#
_cell.length_a   1.000
_cell.length_b   1.000
_cell.length_c   1.000
_cell.angle_alpha   90.00
_cell.angle_beta   90.00
_cell.angle_gamma   90.00
#
_symmetry.space_group_name_H-M   'P 1'
#
loop_
_entity.id
_entity.type
_entity.pdbx_description
1 polymer ?
#
loop_
_entity_poly.entity_id
_entity_poly.type
_entity_poly.pdbx_seq_one_letter_code
_entity_poly.pdbx_strand_id
1 'polypeptide(L)'
;MSDRQNNGQTPHAWPAMASSALRVAFGIIWVINAAFTWTDQFAAHYVGYLHNAAQGQPAWSAFWFNNWIAIVTPNAGLFIWLTRIIETALALALVLGFARKTVYVAGALFSLLVWSTAEGFGGPYAVGASNMGIGIGYVLIFIALIVINYRFGSSPYSLDYHIERRWRGWRCVSEWNPDPATGAQPVSWRIQGPVLFGIALLLFFLIAGLHSSMNVQAPSPSAAAAAVSPLSLASNKPIAKARDATLPPVQEGPEATIHIDATDHSVEIASGVHYQAWTFGDTVPGPVIHVRQGQTVNVVFTNHGTMHHSIDFHAAMTPPNLHFVDIKPGETIKFSFVAKIPGAFVYHCGTPPVLLHMANGMYGAIIVDPAEPLPPADKSYVLVQGEWYTQQISGNVMGPDFGKMTKEQPDEVVFNGAAFQYRDHPLLAEPGKRVRLYMVNAGPSLWSSFHVIGAIFDKVYPDGDPAHAQSGVSTYTVGPGAGAVFDLVVPDAGHYAFVDHSMAHMSLGAVGILNVQAPGGASAEKPPIEKAPAQPVAAPAAAVPAAPAGPYVFDAKRGESLYAANCTACHQATGAGLPGAFPPLKGNPVVLDADATKHIHVVLNGLQGEPVMGVTYASPMPAFGATLKDADVADIVNHERTSWGNQGKQVTADQVAKVRAQK
;
A
#
# COMPACT_ATOMS: atom_id res chain seq x y z
N MET A 1 77.83 3.67 -39.72
CA MET A 1 76.71 3.27 -40.60
C MET A 1 75.77 2.44 -39.74
N SER A 2 74.81 3.11 -39.09
CA SER A 2 73.40 3.22 -39.50
C SER A 2 72.67 1.88 -39.44
N ASP A 3 71.91 1.66 -38.37
CA ASP A 3 70.44 1.70 -38.49
C ASP A 3 69.76 1.69 -37.12
N ARG A 4 69.25 2.86 -36.74
CA ARG A 4 68.19 3.03 -35.74
C ARG A 4 66.87 3.23 -36.49
N GLN A 5 65.85 2.51 -36.01
CA GLN A 5 64.43 2.90 -36.00
C GLN A 5 63.69 3.09 -37.34
N ASN A 6 62.75 2.18 -37.61
CA ASN A 6 61.34 2.59 -37.81
C ASN A 6 60.39 1.39 -37.72
N ASN A 7 60.04 0.98 -36.49
CA ASN A 7 58.79 0.22 -36.29
C ASN A 7 57.64 1.23 -36.34
N GLY A 8 57.12 1.44 -37.54
CA GLY A 8 55.91 2.22 -37.75
C GLY A 8 54.73 1.56 -37.05
N GLN A 9 54.43 2.01 -35.83
CA GLN A 9 53.11 1.83 -35.23
C GLN A 9 52.11 2.53 -36.14
N THR A 10 51.39 1.76 -36.97
CA THR A 10 50.17 2.24 -37.60
C THR A 10 49.23 2.70 -36.48
N PRO A 11 48.82 3.98 -36.42
CA PRO A 11 47.91 4.44 -35.39
C PRO A 11 46.62 3.61 -35.47
N HIS A 12 46.26 2.96 -34.37
CA HIS A 12 45.07 2.10 -34.30
C HIS A 12 43.85 2.92 -34.75
N ALA A 13 43.29 2.60 -35.92
CA ALA A 13 42.11 3.30 -36.46
C ALA A 13 40.78 2.86 -35.78
N TRP A 14 40.85 1.80 -34.98
CA TRP A 14 39.72 1.19 -34.28
C TRP A 14 39.08 2.10 -33.20
N PRO A 15 39.83 2.78 -32.31
CA PRO A 15 39.26 3.66 -31.28
C PRO A 15 38.52 4.87 -31.87
N ALA A 16 39.00 5.43 -32.98
CA ALA A 16 38.36 6.58 -33.64
C ALA A 16 37.01 6.20 -34.29
N MET A 17 36.95 5.02 -34.90
CA MET A 17 35.73 4.50 -35.50
C MET A 17 34.71 4.10 -34.45
N ALA A 18 35.12 3.38 -33.39
CA ALA A 18 34.26 2.99 -32.28
C ALA A 18 33.71 4.19 -31.50
N SER A 19 34.52 5.23 -31.29
CA SER A 19 34.10 6.51 -30.70
C SER A 19 33.02 7.20 -31.52
N SER A 20 33.21 7.28 -32.84
CA SER A 20 32.26 7.92 -33.76
C SER A 20 30.95 7.14 -33.84
N ALA A 21 31.06 5.81 -33.85
CA ALA A 21 29.95 4.89 -33.78
C ALA A 21 29.09 5.10 -32.53
N LEU A 22 29.70 5.13 -31.34
CA LEU A 22 28.98 5.38 -30.09
C LEU A 22 28.28 6.75 -30.09
N ARG A 23 28.97 7.79 -30.56
CA ARG A 23 28.42 9.15 -30.66
C ARG A 23 27.20 9.20 -31.59
N VAL A 24 27.30 8.62 -32.78
CA VAL A 24 26.20 8.59 -33.76
C VAL A 24 25.04 7.76 -33.24
N ALA A 25 25.32 6.60 -32.64
CA ALA A 25 24.31 5.75 -32.02
C ALA A 25 23.52 6.49 -30.93
N PHE A 26 24.24 7.19 -30.06
CA PHE A 26 23.63 8.05 -29.06
C PHE A 26 22.86 9.21 -29.69
N GLY A 27 23.41 9.84 -30.73
CA GLY A 27 22.73 10.89 -31.49
C GLY A 27 21.40 10.43 -32.10
N ILE A 28 21.28 9.18 -32.55
CA ILE A 28 20.03 8.61 -33.05
C ILE A 28 18.98 8.50 -31.94
N ILE A 29 19.37 8.15 -30.71
CA ILE A 29 18.47 8.16 -29.55
C ILE A 29 17.93 9.57 -29.32
N TRP A 30 18.79 10.60 -29.39
CA TRP A 30 18.38 11.99 -29.31
C TRP A 30 17.49 12.45 -30.48
N VAL A 31 17.67 11.92 -31.70
CA VAL A 31 16.75 12.18 -32.83
C VAL A 31 15.34 11.68 -32.51
N ILE A 32 15.24 10.49 -31.92
CA ILE A 32 13.95 9.91 -31.52
C ILE A 32 13.32 10.76 -30.40
N ASN A 33 14.08 11.12 -29.37
CA ASN A 33 13.61 12.01 -28.30
C ASN A 33 13.11 13.35 -28.86
N ALA A 34 13.91 13.98 -29.73
CA ALA A 34 13.53 15.21 -30.39
C ALA A 34 12.18 15.05 -31.12
N ALA A 35 12.00 13.99 -31.92
CA ALA A 35 10.75 13.71 -32.61
C ALA A 35 9.55 13.62 -31.64
N PHE A 36 9.71 12.98 -30.48
CA PHE A 36 8.66 12.94 -29.44
C PHE A 36 8.30 14.33 -28.91
N THR A 37 9.28 15.20 -28.70
CA THR A 37 9.01 16.56 -28.19
C THR A 37 8.16 17.40 -29.15
N TRP A 38 8.16 17.07 -30.44
CA TRP A 38 7.35 17.75 -31.47
C TRP A 38 5.91 17.23 -31.57
N THR A 39 5.53 16.19 -30.82
CA THR A 39 4.15 15.70 -30.76
C THR A 39 3.24 16.63 -29.93
N ASP A 40 1.93 16.60 -30.22
CA ASP A 40 0.92 17.33 -29.45
C ASP A 40 0.74 16.76 -28.04
N GLN A 41 0.90 15.44 -27.89
CA GLN A 41 0.81 14.75 -26.59
C GLN A 41 1.89 15.25 -25.62
N PHE A 42 3.13 15.39 -26.06
CA PHE A 42 4.21 15.93 -25.22
C PHE A 42 3.89 17.33 -24.71
N ALA A 43 3.37 18.20 -25.58
CA ALA A 43 3.00 19.57 -25.20
C ALA A 43 1.82 19.60 -24.21
N ALA A 44 0.81 18.75 -24.42
CA ALA A 44 -0.36 18.64 -23.54
C ALA A 44 -0.02 18.14 -22.13
N HIS A 45 1.02 17.31 -21.99
CA HIS A 45 1.40 16.68 -20.72
C HIS A 45 2.65 17.28 -20.06
N TYR A 46 3.24 18.34 -20.64
CA TYR A 46 4.53 18.90 -20.22
C TYR A 46 4.60 19.25 -18.72
N VAL A 47 3.59 19.97 -18.21
CA VAL A 47 3.47 20.34 -16.80
C VAL A 47 3.17 19.12 -15.92
N GLY A 48 2.38 18.18 -16.45
CA GLY A 48 2.04 16.94 -15.77
C GLY A 48 3.27 16.09 -15.41
N TYR A 49 4.29 16.05 -16.28
CA TYR A 49 5.53 15.32 -15.98
C TYR A 49 6.24 15.85 -14.72
N LEU A 50 6.31 17.18 -14.54
CA LEU A 50 6.92 17.80 -13.36
C LEU A 50 6.14 17.54 -12.08
N HIS A 51 4.80 17.64 -12.14
CA HIS A 51 3.95 17.38 -10.98
C HIS A 51 3.97 15.90 -10.59
N ASN A 52 3.94 14.99 -11.57
CA ASN A 52 4.03 13.56 -11.33
C ASN A 52 5.41 13.17 -10.77
N ALA A 53 6.49 13.74 -11.29
CA ALA A 53 7.84 13.49 -10.79
C ALA A 53 8.04 13.96 -9.35
N ALA A 54 7.32 15.01 -8.91
CA ALA A 54 7.33 15.46 -7.52
C ALA A 54 6.57 14.51 -6.57
N GLN A 55 5.58 13.77 -7.08
CA GLN A 55 4.78 12.82 -6.30
C GLN A 55 5.55 11.51 -6.11
N GLY A 56 5.85 11.16 -4.86
CA GLY A 56 6.69 10.01 -4.50
C GLY A 56 8.15 10.38 -4.20
N GLN A 57 8.56 11.65 -4.31
CA GLN A 57 9.91 12.07 -3.92
C GLN A 57 9.99 12.35 -2.41
N PRO A 58 11.15 12.13 -1.78
CA PRO A 58 11.31 12.30 -0.34
C PRO A 58 11.16 13.77 0.05
N ALA A 59 10.65 14.02 1.26
CA ALA A 59 10.28 15.36 1.72
C ALA A 59 11.43 16.39 1.64
N TRP A 60 12.70 15.97 1.78
CA TRP A 60 13.86 16.87 1.67
C TRP A 60 13.99 17.52 0.28
N SER A 61 13.47 16.87 -0.76
CA SER A 61 13.55 17.34 -2.14
C SER A 61 12.36 18.20 -2.58
N ALA A 62 11.30 18.27 -1.76
CA ALA A 62 10.06 18.97 -2.10
C ALA A 62 10.31 20.45 -2.49
N PHE A 63 11.24 21.12 -1.81
CA PHE A 63 11.65 22.49 -2.13
C PHE A 63 12.10 22.61 -3.60
N TRP A 64 12.90 21.67 -4.11
CA TRP A 64 13.45 21.73 -5.45
C TRP A 64 12.36 21.62 -6.51
N PHE A 65 11.49 20.61 -6.38
CA PHE A 65 10.37 20.39 -7.31
C PHE A 65 9.37 21.54 -7.26
N ASN A 66 9.03 22.05 -6.07
CA ASN A 66 8.11 23.17 -5.92
C ASN A 66 8.63 24.44 -6.60
N ASN A 67 9.94 24.72 -6.53
CA ASN A 67 10.55 25.86 -7.23
C ASN A 67 10.45 25.69 -8.76
N TRP A 68 10.78 24.52 -9.29
CA TRP A 68 10.69 24.28 -10.73
C TRP A 68 9.25 24.30 -11.25
N ILE A 69 8.30 23.72 -10.50
CA ILE A 69 6.87 23.81 -10.81
C ILE A 69 6.41 25.28 -10.85
N ALA A 70 6.78 26.08 -9.85
CA ALA A 70 6.42 27.49 -9.80
C ALA A 70 7.00 28.31 -10.98
N ILE A 71 8.16 27.92 -11.50
CA ILE A 71 8.79 28.57 -12.66
C ILE A 71 8.16 28.10 -13.99
N VAL A 72 7.93 26.80 -14.14
CA VAL A 72 7.56 26.17 -15.40
C VAL A 72 6.06 26.25 -15.68
N THR A 73 5.20 26.00 -14.69
CA THR A 73 3.74 25.98 -14.87
C THR A 73 3.19 27.27 -15.50
N PRO A 74 3.53 28.49 -15.02
CA PRO A 74 3.05 29.73 -15.65
C PRO A 74 3.69 30.01 -17.02
N ASN A 75 4.81 29.34 -17.35
CA ASN A 75 5.60 29.59 -18.56
C ASN A 75 5.70 28.35 -19.47
N ALA A 76 4.75 27.42 -19.38
CA ALA A 76 4.86 26.09 -19.99
C ALA A 76 5.18 26.14 -21.49
N GLY A 77 4.55 27.07 -22.23
CA GLY A 77 4.81 27.25 -23.67
C GLY A 77 6.27 27.58 -23.99
N LEU A 78 6.92 28.41 -23.17
CA LEU A 78 8.35 28.74 -23.33
C LEU A 78 9.22 27.49 -23.13
N PHE A 79 8.97 26.74 -22.07
CA PHE A 79 9.76 25.55 -21.74
C PHE A 79 9.57 24.40 -22.75
N ILE A 80 8.36 24.24 -23.30
CA ILE A 80 8.10 23.30 -24.40
C ILE A 80 8.97 23.64 -25.61
N TRP A 81 8.99 24.91 -26.02
CA TRP A 81 9.81 25.36 -27.15
C TRP A 81 11.31 25.23 -26.88
N LEU A 82 11.77 25.59 -25.68
CA LEU A 82 13.17 25.43 -25.29
C LEU A 82 13.60 23.96 -25.36
N THR A 83 12.80 23.05 -24.80
CA THR A 83 13.10 21.61 -24.82
C THR A 83 13.14 21.05 -26.24
N ARG A 84 12.18 21.42 -27.11
CA ARG A 84 12.20 21.06 -28.54
C ARG A 84 13.48 21.49 -29.24
N ILE A 85 13.88 22.75 -29.03
CA ILE A 85 15.08 23.32 -29.66
C ILE A 85 16.35 22.63 -29.15
N ILE A 86 16.47 22.44 -27.83
CA ILE A 86 17.63 21.83 -27.20
C ILE A 86 17.79 20.36 -27.63
N GLU A 87 16.72 19.56 -27.55
CA GLU A 87 16.72 18.15 -27.97
C GLU A 87 17.10 18.00 -29.44
N THR A 88 16.52 18.83 -30.32
CA THR A 88 16.83 18.83 -31.75
C THR A 88 18.28 19.24 -32.02
N ALA A 89 18.79 20.26 -31.32
CA ALA A 89 20.17 20.73 -31.47
C ALA A 89 21.19 19.68 -31.00
N LEU A 90 20.93 19.03 -29.86
CA LEU A 90 21.76 17.94 -29.35
C LEU A 90 21.77 16.74 -30.29
N ALA A 91 20.61 16.35 -30.83
CA ALA A 91 20.48 15.29 -31.81
C ALA A 91 21.35 15.53 -33.06
N LEU A 92 21.19 16.70 -33.68
CA LEU A 92 21.96 17.08 -34.87
C LEU A 92 23.47 17.17 -34.57
N ALA A 93 23.85 17.78 -33.45
CA ALA A 93 25.25 17.95 -33.09
C ALA A 93 25.95 16.61 -32.77
N LEU A 94 25.25 15.66 -32.14
CA LEU A 94 25.77 14.32 -31.87
C LEU A 94 25.95 13.50 -33.14
N VAL A 95 24.96 13.49 -34.03
CA VAL A 95 25.04 12.77 -35.30
C VAL A 95 26.17 13.32 -36.17
N LEU A 96 26.23 14.65 -36.33
CA LEU A 96 27.23 15.30 -37.17
C LEU A 96 28.62 15.36 -36.54
N GLY A 97 28.73 15.25 -35.21
CA GLY A 97 29.97 15.47 -34.48
C GLY A 97 30.42 16.94 -34.55
N PHE A 98 29.53 17.83 -34.12
CA PHE A 98 29.72 19.28 -34.13
C PHE A 98 29.86 19.82 -32.71
N ALA A 99 30.81 20.73 -32.48
CA ALA A 99 31.11 21.38 -31.20
C ALA A 99 31.20 20.39 -30.02
N ARG A 100 31.84 19.24 -30.24
CA ARG A 100 31.77 18.06 -29.34
C ARG A 100 32.05 18.39 -27.88
N LYS A 101 33.10 19.14 -27.57
CA LYS A 101 33.44 19.55 -26.20
C LYS A 101 32.29 20.30 -25.53
N THR A 102 31.72 21.30 -26.20
CA THR A 102 30.60 22.08 -25.66
C THR A 102 29.32 21.24 -25.58
N VAL A 103 29.02 20.49 -26.64
CA VAL A 103 27.80 19.70 -26.77
C VAL A 103 27.74 18.56 -25.75
N TYR A 104 28.87 17.90 -25.45
CA TYR A 104 28.88 16.83 -24.46
C TYR A 104 28.66 17.36 -23.05
N VAL A 105 29.23 18.53 -22.72
CA VAL A 105 29.00 19.17 -21.42
C VAL A 105 27.57 19.68 -21.32
N ALA A 106 27.07 20.39 -22.33
CA ALA A 106 25.71 20.90 -22.35
C ALA A 106 24.68 19.76 -22.30
N GLY A 107 24.90 18.68 -23.05
CA GLY A 107 24.07 17.49 -23.04
C GLY A 107 24.04 16.81 -21.66
N ALA A 108 25.20 16.63 -21.02
CA ALA A 108 25.26 16.08 -19.66
C ALA A 108 24.49 16.95 -18.65
N LEU A 109 24.67 18.28 -18.70
CA LEU A 109 23.97 19.21 -17.81
C LEU A 109 22.46 19.21 -18.05
N PHE A 110 22.04 19.17 -19.31
CA PHE A 110 20.63 19.14 -19.68
C PHE A 110 19.98 17.81 -19.26
N SER A 111 20.62 16.67 -19.50
CA SER A 111 20.14 15.37 -19.03
C SER A 111 20.05 15.29 -17.50
N LEU A 112 21.02 15.89 -16.79
CA LEU A 112 20.97 15.98 -15.33
C LEU A 112 19.81 16.85 -14.84
N LEU A 113 19.53 17.96 -15.53
CA LEU A 113 18.40 18.83 -15.23
C LEU A 113 17.07 18.10 -15.42
N VAL A 114 16.87 17.45 -16.57
CA VAL A 114 15.68 16.64 -16.88
C VAL A 114 15.48 15.54 -15.85
N TRP A 115 16.56 14.81 -15.51
CA TRP A 115 16.55 13.80 -14.46
C TRP A 115 16.11 14.36 -13.11
N SER A 116 16.68 15.48 -12.67
CA SER A 116 16.34 16.10 -11.39
C SER A 116 14.96 16.79 -11.35
N THR A 117 14.20 16.82 -12.45
CA THR A 117 12.94 17.57 -12.55
C THR A 117 11.80 16.75 -13.14
N ALA A 118 11.83 16.46 -14.45
CA ALA A 118 10.73 15.83 -15.17
C ALA A 118 10.72 14.29 -15.08
N GLU A 119 11.87 13.65 -14.87
CA GLU A 119 11.93 12.19 -14.58
C GLU A 119 11.89 11.88 -13.08
N GLY A 120 12.29 12.84 -12.24
CA GLY A 120 12.52 12.62 -10.81
C GLY A 120 13.76 11.76 -10.53
N PHE A 121 14.16 11.66 -9.26
CA PHE A 121 15.42 10.99 -8.90
C PHE A 121 15.42 9.45 -9.07
N GLY A 122 14.35 8.85 -9.61
CA GLY A 122 14.22 7.39 -9.79
C GLY A 122 14.15 6.59 -8.48
N GLY A 123 14.47 5.29 -8.53
CA GLY A 123 14.60 4.43 -7.34
C GLY A 123 15.73 4.91 -6.42
N PRO A 124 15.61 4.91 -5.07
CA PRO A 124 14.68 4.18 -4.19
C PRO A 124 13.38 4.93 -3.80
N TYR A 125 13.12 6.09 -4.40
CA TYR A 125 12.06 6.97 -3.90
C TYR A 125 10.67 6.64 -4.45
N ALA A 126 10.59 5.96 -5.59
CA ALA A 126 9.33 5.41 -6.10
C ALA A 126 9.19 3.92 -5.75
N VAL A 127 8.08 3.54 -5.10
CA VAL A 127 7.78 2.16 -4.68
C VAL A 127 7.75 1.23 -5.91
N GLY A 128 8.53 0.15 -5.87
CA GLY A 128 8.64 -0.82 -6.96
C GLY A 128 9.55 -0.41 -8.14
N ALA A 129 10.16 0.78 -8.09
CA ALA A 129 11.08 1.25 -9.12
C ALA A 129 12.55 0.91 -8.76
N SER A 130 13.15 -0.03 -9.49
CA SER A 130 14.60 -0.32 -9.41
C SER A 130 15.42 0.52 -10.41
N ASN A 131 14.75 1.36 -11.21
CA ASN A 131 15.37 2.16 -12.25
C ASN A 131 15.74 3.55 -11.71
N MET A 132 17.01 3.94 -11.88
CA MET A 132 17.55 5.25 -11.50
C MET A 132 17.15 6.40 -12.44
N GLY A 133 16.33 6.15 -13.46
CA GLY A 133 15.95 7.12 -14.49
C GLY A 133 16.86 7.02 -15.72
N ILE A 134 16.35 7.41 -16.89
CA ILE A 134 17.11 7.30 -18.15
C ILE A 134 18.13 8.45 -18.26
N GLY A 135 17.79 9.63 -17.72
CA GLY A 135 18.63 10.82 -17.75
C GLY A 135 20.02 10.62 -17.12
N ILE A 136 20.14 9.86 -16.02
CA ILE A 136 21.45 9.56 -15.41
C ILE A 136 22.30 8.65 -16.30
N GLY A 137 21.68 7.73 -17.04
CA GLY A 137 22.34 6.93 -18.05
C GLY A 137 22.91 7.80 -19.17
N TYR A 138 22.17 8.81 -19.61
CA TYR A 138 22.63 9.78 -20.60
C TYR A 138 23.82 10.61 -20.10
N VAL A 139 23.79 11.06 -18.84
CA VAL A 139 24.93 11.74 -18.20
C VAL A 139 26.20 10.87 -18.27
N LEU A 140 26.09 9.59 -17.93
CA LEU A 140 27.23 8.66 -17.98
C LEU A 140 27.76 8.46 -19.41
N ILE A 141 26.88 8.37 -20.40
CA ILE A 141 27.28 8.25 -21.81
C ILE A 141 27.99 9.54 -22.27
N PHE A 142 27.49 10.72 -21.92
CA PHE A 142 28.18 11.98 -22.21
C PHE A 142 29.55 12.07 -21.53
N ILE A 143 29.67 11.65 -20.27
CA ILE A 143 30.97 11.59 -19.56
C ILE A 143 31.92 10.63 -20.29
N ALA A 144 31.43 9.46 -20.72
CA ALA A 144 32.22 8.52 -21.51
C ALA A 144 32.69 9.15 -22.84
N LEU A 145 31.82 9.87 -23.55
CA LEU A 145 32.18 10.61 -24.77
C LEU A 145 33.20 11.72 -24.51
N ILE A 146 33.14 12.41 -23.36
CA ILE A 146 34.16 13.39 -22.93
C ILE A 146 35.51 12.71 -22.71
N VAL A 147 35.53 11.59 -21.95
CA VAL A 147 36.76 10.83 -21.68
C VAL A 147 37.37 10.30 -22.97
N ILE A 148 36.54 9.77 -23.88
CA ILE A 148 36.96 9.28 -25.19
C ILE A 148 37.52 10.41 -26.05
N ASN A 149 36.86 11.57 -26.10
CA ASN A 149 37.34 12.76 -26.82
C ASN A 149 38.69 13.22 -26.25
N TYR A 150 38.81 13.30 -24.92
CA TYR A 150 40.06 13.65 -24.25
C TYR A 150 41.21 12.69 -24.59
N ARG A 151 40.94 11.39 -24.63
CA ARG A 151 41.96 10.34 -24.85
C ARG A 151 42.35 10.15 -26.32
N PHE A 152 41.40 10.24 -27.25
CA PHE A 152 41.60 9.84 -28.65
C PHE A 152 41.52 11.01 -29.65
N GLY A 153 41.07 12.20 -29.22
CA GLY A 153 41.07 13.41 -30.04
C GLY A 153 40.12 13.38 -31.24
N SER A 154 40.46 14.16 -32.27
CA SER A 154 39.56 14.44 -33.39
C SER A 154 39.31 13.21 -34.27
N SER A 155 38.04 12.91 -34.53
CA SER A 155 37.65 11.83 -35.43
C SER A 155 37.46 12.32 -36.86
N PRO A 156 37.99 11.62 -37.89
CA PRO A 156 37.73 11.95 -39.30
C PRO A 156 36.25 11.82 -39.70
N TYR A 157 35.42 11.21 -38.86
CA TYR A 157 33.97 11.07 -39.03
C TYR A 157 33.18 12.14 -38.23
N SER A 158 33.75 13.33 -38.06
CA SER A 158 33.11 14.45 -37.36
C SER A 158 33.20 15.73 -38.20
N LEU A 159 32.16 16.57 -38.12
CA LEU A 159 32.18 17.88 -38.75
C LEU A 159 33.29 18.76 -38.15
N ASP A 160 33.55 18.63 -36.85
CA ASP A 160 34.63 19.32 -36.16
C ASP A 160 36.01 19.08 -36.80
N TYR A 161 36.31 17.85 -37.23
CA TYR A 161 37.58 17.54 -37.90
C TYR A 161 37.79 18.33 -39.19
N HIS A 162 36.72 18.53 -39.97
CA HIS A 162 36.78 19.31 -41.21
C HIS A 162 36.86 20.81 -40.93
N ILE A 163 36.17 21.30 -39.89
CA ILE A 163 36.22 22.71 -39.48
C ILE A 163 37.61 23.04 -38.94
N GLU A 164 38.20 22.20 -38.07
CA GLU A 164 39.52 22.40 -37.46
C GLU A 164 40.65 22.50 -38.50
N ARG A 165 40.54 21.76 -39.61
CA ARG A 165 41.48 21.84 -40.74
C ARG A 165 41.49 23.21 -41.40
N ARG A 166 40.35 23.92 -41.41
CA ARG A 166 40.20 25.24 -42.04
C ARG A 166 40.29 26.40 -41.05
N TRP A 167 39.85 26.19 -39.81
CA TRP A 167 39.87 27.16 -38.73
C TRP A 167 40.34 26.53 -37.42
N ARG A 168 41.65 26.68 -37.16
CA ARG A 168 42.31 26.10 -35.96
C ARG A 168 41.76 26.62 -34.62
N GLY A 169 41.14 27.81 -34.62
CA GLY A 169 40.52 28.40 -33.43
C GLY A 169 39.29 27.64 -32.92
N TRP A 170 38.63 26.85 -33.79
CA TRP A 170 37.45 26.06 -33.43
C TRP A 170 37.73 25.00 -32.34
N ARG A 171 39.00 24.62 -32.16
CA ARG A 171 39.42 23.67 -31.11
C ARG A 171 39.04 24.10 -29.70
N CYS A 172 38.82 25.39 -29.44
CA CYS A 172 38.38 25.84 -28.11
C CYS A 172 37.00 25.29 -27.72
N VAL A 173 36.13 25.05 -28.72
CA VAL A 173 34.75 24.54 -28.55
C VAL A 173 34.58 23.08 -28.97
N SER A 174 35.46 22.53 -29.80
CA SER A 174 35.36 21.14 -30.24
C SER A 174 36.13 20.16 -29.36
N GLU A 175 37.39 20.42 -28.97
CA GLU A 175 38.26 19.37 -28.39
C GLU A 175 38.86 19.69 -27.01
N TRP A 176 39.07 18.61 -26.24
CA TRP A 176 39.83 18.62 -24.99
C TRP A 176 41.27 18.11 -25.15
N ASN A 177 41.54 17.35 -26.21
CA ASN A 177 42.87 16.80 -26.46
C ASN A 177 43.83 17.91 -26.99
N PRO A 178 44.99 18.14 -26.34
CA PRO A 178 45.96 19.15 -26.78
C PRO A 178 46.65 18.79 -28.11
N ASP A 179 46.76 17.51 -28.45
CA ASP A 179 47.48 17.05 -29.63
C ASP A 179 46.69 17.35 -30.92
N PRO A 180 47.30 18.03 -31.92
CA PRO A 180 46.64 18.33 -33.18
C PRO A 180 46.38 17.06 -33.99
N ALA A 181 45.22 16.97 -34.63
CA ALA A 181 44.81 15.81 -35.41
C ALA A 181 45.81 15.46 -36.53
N THR A 182 46.64 14.44 -36.31
CA THR A 182 47.58 13.94 -37.31
C THR A 182 46.89 12.98 -38.26
N GLY A 183 46.58 13.43 -39.48
CA GLY A 183 46.49 12.60 -40.70
C GLY A 183 45.63 11.32 -40.68
N ALA A 184 44.72 11.12 -39.73
CA ALA A 184 43.92 9.89 -39.65
C ALA A 184 43.08 9.70 -40.91
N GLN A 185 43.31 8.59 -41.63
CA GLN A 185 42.58 8.21 -42.83
C GLN A 185 41.37 7.34 -42.45
N PRO A 186 40.20 7.52 -43.09
CA PRO A 186 39.04 6.68 -42.84
C PRO A 186 39.32 5.21 -43.24
N VAL A 187 38.81 4.27 -42.44
CA VAL A 187 39.03 2.83 -42.60
C VAL A 187 38.22 2.30 -43.80
N SER A 188 38.66 1.24 -44.48
CA SER A 188 37.93 0.70 -45.64
C SER A 188 36.50 0.23 -45.32
N TRP A 189 35.57 0.37 -46.28
CA TRP A 189 34.15 0.00 -46.14
C TRP A 189 33.91 -1.46 -45.72
N ARG A 190 34.81 -2.37 -46.07
CA ARG A 190 34.76 -3.79 -45.70
C ARG A 190 34.81 -4.02 -44.18
N ILE A 191 35.40 -3.09 -43.43
CA ILE A 191 35.46 -3.12 -41.97
C ILE A 191 34.34 -2.25 -41.36
N GLN A 192 33.94 -1.17 -42.04
CA GLN A 192 32.86 -0.29 -41.56
C GLN A 192 31.49 -0.96 -41.57
N GLY A 193 31.15 -1.74 -42.61
CA GLY A 193 29.83 -2.35 -42.78
C GLY A 193 29.40 -3.28 -41.62
N PRO A 194 30.21 -4.26 -41.21
CA PRO A 194 29.88 -5.15 -40.09
C PRO A 194 29.75 -4.43 -38.74
N VAL A 195 30.56 -3.39 -38.51
CA VAL A 195 30.52 -2.60 -37.27
C VAL A 195 29.25 -1.75 -37.21
N LEU A 196 28.91 -1.07 -38.31
CA LEU A 196 27.66 -0.31 -38.42
C LEU A 196 26.43 -1.22 -38.27
N PHE A 197 26.47 -2.43 -38.81
CA PHE A 197 25.41 -3.42 -38.62
C PHE A 197 25.29 -3.87 -37.16
N GLY A 198 26.40 -4.16 -36.48
CA GLY A 198 26.39 -4.52 -35.05
C GLY A 198 25.85 -3.41 -34.14
N ILE A 199 26.17 -2.15 -34.45
CA ILE A 199 25.65 -0.97 -33.74
C ILE A 199 24.16 -0.78 -34.02
N ALA A 200 23.72 -0.94 -35.27
CA ALA A 200 22.31 -0.87 -35.63
C ALA A 200 21.49 -1.97 -34.92
N LEU A 201 22.06 -3.17 -34.79
CA LEU A 201 21.46 -4.29 -34.05
C LEU A 201 21.36 -3.98 -32.55
N LEU A 202 22.44 -3.44 -31.96
CA LEU A 202 22.48 -3.08 -30.54
C LEU A 202 21.50 -1.94 -30.23
N LEU A 203 21.41 -0.93 -31.12
CA LEU A 203 20.40 0.13 -31.05
C LEU A 203 18.99 -0.42 -31.20
N PHE A 204 18.75 -1.34 -32.13
CA PHE A 204 17.46 -1.99 -32.28
C PHE A 204 17.04 -2.71 -30.99
N PHE A 205 17.94 -3.47 -30.35
CA PHE A 205 17.64 -4.14 -29.09
C PHE A 205 17.49 -3.18 -27.91
N LEU A 206 18.28 -2.10 -27.85
CA LEU A 206 18.13 -1.06 -26.83
C LEU A 206 16.80 -0.30 -27.00
N ILE A 207 16.41 0.05 -28.22
CA ILE A 207 15.14 0.74 -28.52
C ILE A 207 13.95 -0.21 -28.29
N ALA A 208 14.05 -1.50 -28.66
CA ALA A 208 13.02 -2.50 -28.39
C ALA A 208 12.87 -2.77 -26.87
N GLY A 209 13.99 -2.83 -26.14
CA GLY A 209 13.99 -2.88 -24.68
C GLY A 209 13.37 -1.63 -24.04
N LEU A 210 13.67 -0.46 -24.60
CA LEU A 210 13.06 0.81 -24.19
C LEU A 210 11.55 0.81 -24.43
N HIS A 211 11.08 0.31 -25.58
CA HIS A 211 9.66 0.15 -25.91
C HIS A 211 8.94 -0.77 -24.91
N SER A 212 9.59 -1.86 -24.49
CA SER A 212 9.06 -2.76 -23.46
C SER A 212 8.99 -2.11 -22.08
N SER A 213 9.97 -1.28 -21.72
CA SER A 213 9.97 -0.53 -20.45
C SER A 213 9.02 0.67 -20.46
N MET A 214 8.77 1.27 -21.62
CA MET A 214 7.84 2.41 -21.80
C MET A 214 6.37 1.97 -21.87
N ASN A 215 6.10 0.70 -22.17
CA ASN A 215 4.75 0.13 -22.10
C ASN A 215 4.38 -0.38 -20.70
N VAL A 216 5.31 -0.37 -19.73
CA VAL A 216 4.93 -0.43 -18.32
C VAL A 216 4.47 0.96 -17.94
N GLN A 217 3.15 1.19 -18.02
CA GLN A 217 2.57 2.43 -17.50
C GLN A 217 2.99 2.53 -16.03
N ALA A 218 3.71 3.60 -15.67
CA ALA A 218 3.86 3.98 -14.27
C ALA A 218 2.45 4.02 -13.65
N PRO A 219 2.22 3.45 -12.46
CA PRO A 219 0.91 3.51 -11.83
C PRO A 219 0.47 4.98 -11.81
N SER A 220 -0.72 5.24 -12.35
CA SER A 220 -1.30 6.58 -12.29
C SER A 220 -1.35 7.06 -10.83
N PRO A 221 -1.33 8.37 -10.55
CA PRO A 221 -1.54 8.87 -9.20
C PRO A 221 -2.78 8.26 -8.51
N SER A 222 -3.83 7.95 -9.29
CA SER A 222 -4.99 7.20 -8.81
C SER A 222 -4.68 5.75 -8.44
N ALA A 223 -3.89 5.03 -9.23
CA ALA A 223 -3.48 3.66 -8.90
C ALA A 223 -2.55 3.60 -7.68
N ALA A 224 -1.67 4.60 -7.51
CA ALA A 224 -0.82 4.73 -6.33
C ALA A 224 -1.63 5.05 -5.08
N ALA A 225 -2.58 6.00 -5.16
CA ALA A 225 -3.48 6.33 -4.05
C ALA A 225 -4.41 5.15 -3.67
N ALA A 226 -4.84 4.36 -4.66
CA ALA A 226 -5.60 3.14 -4.44
C ALA A 226 -4.77 2.01 -3.82
N ALA A 227 -3.43 2.01 -3.95
CA ALA A 227 -2.59 0.98 -3.36
C ALA A 227 -2.35 1.17 -1.85
N VAL A 228 -2.63 2.37 -1.32
CA VAL A 228 -2.47 2.67 0.11
C VAL A 228 -3.67 2.14 0.89
N SER A 229 -3.45 1.12 1.71
CA SER A 229 -4.46 0.58 2.63
C SER A 229 -4.62 1.49 3.87
N PRO A 230 -5.85 1.73 4.36
CA PRO A 230 -6.08 2.43 5.62
C PRO A 230 -5.32 1.81 6.79
N LEU A 231 -5.24 0.48 6.84
CA LEU A 231 -4.58 -0.26 7.92
C LEU A 231 -3.06 -0.02 7.99
N SER A 232 -2.42 0.36 6.87
CA SER A 232 -0.99 0.72 6.88
C SER A 232 -0.75 2.16 7.38
N LEU A 233 -1.78 3.01 7.35
CA LEU A 233 -1.77 4.37 7.89
C LEU A 233 -2.21 4.42 9.36
N ALA A 234 -2.81 3.34 9.85
CA ALA A 234 -3.34 3.25 11.20
C ALA A 234 -2.26 3.40 12.28
N SER A 235 -2.64 4.07 13.36
CA SER A 235 -1.82 4.20 14.56
C SER A 235 -1.73 2.88 15.32
N ASN A 236 -0.63 2.68 16.03
CA ASN A 236 -0.41 1.51 16.90
C ASN A 236 -1.24 1.53 18.19
N LYS A 237 -2.03 2.59 18.42
CA LYS A 237 -2.94 2.70 19.57
C LYS A 237 -4.34 2.26 19.17
N PRO A 238 -5.16 1.73 20.09
CA PRO A 238 -6.60 1.58 19.86
C PRO A 238 -7.27 2.87 19.40
N ILE A 239 -8.38 2.74 18.68
CA ILE A 239 -9.31 3.84 18.45
C ILE A 239 -9.71 4.46 19.79
N ALA A 240 -9.84 5.79 19.84
CA ALA A 240 -10.06 6.48 21.12
C ALA A 240 -11.39 6.10 21.78
N LYS A 241 -12.43 5.87 20.97
CA LYS A 241 -13.78 5.52 21.43
C LYS A 241 -14.42 4.57 20.43
N ALA A 242 -14.68 3.33 20.85
CA ALA A 242 -15.50 2.41 20.07
C ALA A 242 -16.97 2.84 20.07
N ARG A 243 -17.69 2.44 19.04
CA ARG A 243 -19.14 2.63 18.94
C ARG A 243 -19.85 1.76 19.97
N ASP A 244 -20.84 2.32 20.65
CA ASP A 244 -21.73 1.55 21.51
C ASP A 244 -22.54 0.56 20.67
N ALA A 245 -22.33 -0.74 20.92
CA ALA A 245 -23.08 -1.80 20.27
C ALA A 245 -24.40 -2.10 20.98
N THR A 246 -24.69 -1.52 22.15
CA THR A 246 -25.87 -1.86 22.94
C THR A 246 -27.15 -1.57 22.15
N LEU A 247 -28.07 -2.54 22.12
CA LEU A 247 -29.39 -2.34 21.52
C LEU A 247 -30.09 -1.18 22.25
N PRO A 248 -30.47 -0.09 21.56
CA PRO A 248 -31.21 1.00 22.20
C PRO A 248 -32.57 0.51 22.72
N PRO A 249 -33.19 1.20 23.69
CA PRO A 249 -34.52 0.84 24.17
C PRO A 249 -35.55 0.90 23.03
N VAL A 250 -36.52 -0.01 23.07
CA VAL A 250 -37.64 0.00 22.13
C VAL A 250 -38.48 1.25 22.35
N GLN A 251 -38.94 1.89 21.27
CA GLN A 251 -39.87 3.02 21.41
C GLN A 251 -41.23 2.53 21.91
N GLU A 252 -41.80 3.20 22.91
CA GLU A 252 -43.10 2.84 23.50
C GLU A 252 -44.28 3.33 22.65
N GLY A 253 -45.41 2.63 22.75
CA GLY A 253 -46.68 3.02 22.11
C GLY A 253 -46.95 2.34 20.75
N PRO A 254 -48.07 2.68 20.09
CA PRO A 254 -48.46 2.07 18.81
C PRO A 254 -47.70 2.66 17.60
N GLU A 255 -47.06 3.81 17.78
CA GLU A 255 -46.29 4.50 16.75
C GLU A 255 -44.89 4.83 17.25
N ALA A 256 -43.90 4.72 16.37
CA ALA A 256 -42.51 5.07 16.61
C ALA A 256 -42.08 6.14 15.61
N THR A 257 -41.69 7.31 16.07
CA THR A 257 -41.23 8.39 15.18
C THR A 257 -39.71 8.40 15.14
N ILE A 258 -39.13 8.32 13.94
CA ILE A 258 -37.70 8.37 13.73
C ILE A 258 -37.33 9.61 12.93
N HIS A 259 -36.31 10.32 13.42
CA HIS A 259 -35.69 11.45 12.74
C HIS A 259 -34.31 10.99 12.28
N ILE A 260 -34.06 11.09 10.97
CA ILE A 260 -32.78 10.72 10.38
C ILE A 260 -32.34 11.86 9.48
N ASP A 261 -31.09 12.25 9.65
CA ASP A 261 -30.44 13.29 8.87
C ASP A 261 -29.35 12.65 8.01
N ALA A 262 -29.35 12.91 6.70
CA ALA A 262 -28.22 12.58 5.85
C ALA A 262 -27.21 13.73 5.87
N THR A 263 -25.93 13.44 6.16
CA THR A 263 -24.86 14.44 6.26
C THR A 263 -23.56 13.94 5.61
N ASP A 264 -22.75 14.87 5.12
CA ASP A 264 -21.37 14.60 4.72
C ASP A 264 -20.48 14.76 5.97
N HIS A 265 -19.89 13.67 6.45
CA HIS A 265 -19.15 13.68 7.71
C HIS A 265 -17.86 12.88 7.62
N SER A 266 -16.81 13.38 8.28
CA SER A 266 -15.56 12.63 8.42
C SER A 266 -15.68 11.64 9.57
N VAL A 267 -15.52 10.34 9.29
CA VAL A 267 -15.61 9.27 10.30
C VAL A 267 -14.27 8.57 10.46
N GLU A 268 -13.96 8.09 11.66
CA GLU A 268 -12.74 7.31 11.92
C GLU A 268 -12.99 5.83 11.58
N ILE A 269 -12.28 5.30 10.58
CA ILE A 269 -12.47 3.91 10.07
C ILE A 269 -11.40 2.94 10.58
N ALA A 270 -10.23 3.48 10.94
CA ALA A 270 -9.20 2.79 11.70
C ALA A 270 -8.51 3.82 12.59
N SER A 271 -7.76 3.36 13.60
CA SER A 271 -7.12 4.25 14.59
C SER A 271 -6.28 5.36 13.92
N GLY A 272 -6.72 6.62 14.07
CA GLY A 272 -6.07 7.79 13.47
C GLY A 272 -6.22 7.92 11.95
N VAL A 273 -7.11 7.14 11.33
CA VAL A 273 -7.43 7.16 9.90
C VAL A 273 -8.87 7.57 9.72
N HIS A 274 -9.07 8.65 8.98
CA HIS A 274 -10.38 9.23 8.75
C HIS A 274 -10.84 8.98 7.32
N TYR A 275 -12.15 8.91 7.12
CA TYR A 275 -12.78 8.69 5.84
C TYR A 275 -13.87 9.75 5.60
N GLN A 276 -13.98 10.26 4.38
CA GLN A 276 -15.03 11.20 3.98
C GLN A 276 -16.30 10.44 3.60
N ALA A 277 -17.17 10.21 4.59
CA ALA A 277 -18.38 9.41 4.45
C ALA A 277 -19.61 10.25 4.12
N TRP A 278 -20.59 9.59 3.50
CA TRP A 278 -21.99 10.01 3.54
C TRP A 278 -22.68 9.20 4.61
N THR A 279 -23.35 9.86 5.54
CA THR A 279 -23.83 9.21 6.76
C THR A 279 -25.32 9.40 6.94
N PHE A 280 -25.92 8.51 7.73
CA PHE A 280 -27.19 8.77 8.38
C PHE A 280 -26.88 9.09 9.85
N GLY A 281 -27.20 10.29 10.33
CA GLY A 281 -26.98 10.70 11.72
C GLY A 281 -25.50 10.77 12.13
N ASP A 282 -24.66 11.39 11.28
CA ASP A 282 -23.24 11.70 11.52
C ASP A 282 -22.32 10.51 11.84
N THR A 283 -22.81 9.29 11.62
CA THR A 283 -22.10 8.05 11.99
C THR A 283 -22.26 6.98 10.92
N VAL A 284 -21.31 6.04 10.89
CA VAL A 284 -21.38 4.83 10.05
C VAL A 284 -21.18 3.60 10.96
N PRO A 285 -22.13 2.63 11.00
CA PRO A 285 -23.49 2.69 10.42
C PRO A 285 -24.32 3.89 10.94
N GLY A 286 -25.51 4.13 10.43
CA GLY A 286 -26.43 5.11 11.01
C GLY A 286 -27.02 4.65 12.36
N PRO A 287 -27.87 5.48 12.99
CA PRO A 287 -28.56 5.14 14.24
C PRO A 287 -29.29 3.80 14.18
N VAL A 288 -29.15 3.00 15.23
CA VAL A 288 -29.97 1.79 15.37
C VAL A 288 -31.40 2.20 15.70
N ILE A 289 -32.34 1.72 14.90
CA ILE A 289 -33.78 1.90 15.14
C ILE A 289 -34.29 0.65 15.83
N HIS A 290 -35.02 0.80 16.94
CA HIS A 290 -35.60 -0.33 17.65
C HIS A 290 -37.10 -0.13 17.85
N VAL A 291 -37.87 -1.00 17.20
CA VAL A 291 -39.33 -1.01 17.18
C VAL A 291 -39.84 -2.42 17.43
N ARG A 292 -41.15 -2.57 17.55
CA ARG A 292 -41.86 -3.84 17.74
C ARG A 292 -42.77 -4.13 16.56
N GLN A 293 -42.91 -5.40 16.25
CA GLN A 293 -43.83 -5.90 15.24
C GLN A 293 -45.24 -5.33 15.47
N GLY A 294 -45.82 -4.76 14.41
CA GLY A 294 -47.13 -4.11 14.42
C GLY A 294 -47.10 -2.61 14.72
N GLN A 295 -45.98 -2.03 15.16
CA GLN A 295 -45.87 -0.58 15.31
C GLN A 295 -45.85 0.13 13.96
N THR A 296 -46.47 1.31 13.90
CA THR A 296 -46.33 2.24 12.76
C THR A 296 -45.05 3.04 12.94
N VAL A 297 -44.13 2.94 11.98
CA VAL A 297 -42.89 3.71 11.94
C VAL A 297 -43.14 4.98 11.12
N ASN A 298 -43.08 6.14 11.78
CA ASN A 298 -43.19 7.45 11.16
C ASN A 298 -41.78 7.99 10.87
N VAL A 299 -41.41 8.04 9.60
CA VAL A 299 -40.08 8.48 9.15
C VAL A 299 -40.09 9.96 8.83
N VAL A 300 -39.14 10.70 9.41
CA VAL A 300 -38.79 12.07 9.04
C VAL A 300 -37.33 12.06 8.60
N PHE A 301 -37.11 12.13 7.28
CA PHE A 301 -35.78 12.09 6.69
C PHE A 301 -35.43 13.45 6.08
N THR A 302 -34.35 14.07 6.55
CA THR A 302 -33.85 15.35 6.04
C THR A 302 -32.47 15.16 5.41
N ASN A 303 -32.25 15.77 4.25
CA ASN A 303 -30.94 15.75 3.60
C ASN A 303 -30.18 17.04 3.88
N HIS A 304 -29.12 16.96 4.68
CA HIS A 304 -28.18 18.05 4.95
C HIS A 304 -26.85 17.88 4.20
N GLY A 305 -26.70 16.84 3.38
CA GLY A 305 -25.53 16.59 2.55
C GLY A 305 -25.47 17.47 1.31
N THR A 306 -24.43 17.29 0.50
CA THR A 306 -24.20 18.08 -0.73
C THR A 306 -24.81 17.47 -1.98
N MET A 307 -25.31 16.24 -1.91
CA MET A 307 -25.91 15.52 -3.05
C MET A 307 -27.27 14.93 -2.71
N HIS A 308 -27.91 14.31 -3.70
CA HIS A 308 -29.20 13.64 -3.51
C HIS A 308 -29.05 12.37 -2.67
N HIS A 309 -30.00 12.13 -1.78
CA HIS A 309 -30.08 10.93 -0.96
C HIS A 309 -31.52 10.45 -0.84
N SER A 310 -31.71 9.16 -0.60
CA SER A 310 -32.96 8.54 -0.23
C SER A 310 -32.71 7.58 0.93
N ILE A 311 -33.75 6.93 1.42
CA ILE A 311 -33.65 5.94 2.48
C ILE A 311 -34.62 4.79 2.20
N ASP A 312 -34.08 3.59 2.05
CA ASP A 312 -34.77 2.31 1.84
C ASP A 312 -34.73 1.52 3.15
N PHE A 313 -35.86 0.96 3.57
CA PHE A 313 -35.99 0.12 4.74
C PHE A 313 -36.41 -1.29 4.33
N HIS A 314 -35.57 -2.29 4.58
CA HIS A 314 -35.93 -3.70 4.33
C HIS A 314 -37.06 -4.20 5.27
N ALA A 315 -37.33 -3.50 6.37
CA ALA A 315 -38.46 -3.77 7.26
C ALA A 315 -39.81 -3.25 6.72
N ALA A 316 -39.81 -2.47 5.62
CA ALA A 316 -41.01 -1.84 5.07
C ALA A 316 -41.51 -2.59 3.83
N MET A 317 -42.83 -2.82 3.77
CA MET A 317 -43.51 -3.33 2.58
C MET A 317 -44.20 -2.16 1.86
N THR A 318 -43.47 -1.48 0.99
CA THR A 318 -43.96 -0.28 0.28
C THR A 318 -43.37 -0.14 -1.12
N PRO A 319 -44.09 0.47 -2.09
CA PRO A 319 -43.49 0.84 -3.37
C PRO A 319 -42.33 1.84 -3.19
N PRO A 320 -41.11 1.53 -3.68
CA PRO A 320 -39.95 2.41 -3.53
C PRO A 320 -40.14 3.80 -4.15
N ASN A 321 -40.82 3.87 -5.30
CA ASN A 321 -41.10 5.11 -6.00
C ASN A 321 -42.09 6.04 -5.27
N LEU A 322 -42.71 5.58 -4.18
CA LEU A 322 -43.58 6.40 -3.35
C LEU A 322 -42.88 6.89 -2.07
N HIS A 323 -42.17 6.00 -1.38
CA HIS A 323 -41.63 6.31 -0.04
C HIS A 323 -40.10 6.43 0.02
N PHE A 324 -39.36 5.88 -0.95
CA PHE A 324 -37.89 5.90 -1.00
C PHE A 324 -37.39 6.81 -2.13
N VAL A 325 -38.07 7.94 -2.32
CA VAL A 325 -37.74 8.91 -3.36
C VAL A 325 -36.48 9.70 -2.99
N ASP A 326 -35.69 10.05 -4.01
CA ASP A 326 -34.51 10.90 -3.83
C ASP A 326 -34.92 12.32 -3.43
N ILE A 327 -34.25 12.85 -2.41
CA ILE A 327 -34.43 14.22 -1.93
C ILE A 327 -33.14 15.01 -2.13
N LYS A 328 -33.30 16.27 -2.56
CA LYS A 328 -32.18 17.19 -2.78
C LYS A 328 -31.60 17.66 -1.44
N PRO A 329 -30.37 18.23 -1.45
CA PRO A 329 -29.86 19.00 -0.32
C PRO A 329 -30.89 20.03 0.18
N GLY A 330 -31.15 20.00 1.48
CA GLY A 330 -32.10 20.88 2.18
C GLY A 330 -33.56 20.41 2.19
N GLU A 331 -33.90 19.34 1.47
CA GLU A 331 -35.26 18.80 1.47
C GLU A 331 -35.51 17.83 2.63
N THR A 332 -36.78 17.71 3.02
CA THR A 332 -37.26 16.73 4.01
C THR A 332 -38.42 15.95 3.41
N ILE A 333 -38.42 14.63 3.59
CA ILE A 333 -39.58 13.77 3.33
C ILE A 333 -40.12 13.18 4.62
N LYS A 334 -41.43 12.91 4.59
CA LYS A 334 -42.14 12.23 5.67
C LYS A 334 -43.01 11.13 5.08
N PHE A 335 -42.90 9.93 5.63
CA PHE A 335 -43.73 8.79 5.25
C PHE A 335 -43.85 7.84 6.42
N SER A 336 -44.80 6.91 6.33
CA SER A 336 -45.00 5.91 7.37
C SER A 336 -45.17 4.52 6.79
N PHE A 337 -44.75 3.50 7.54
CA PHE A 337 -45.02 2.11 7.23
C PHE A 337 -45.27 1.32 8.53
N VAL A 338 -45.94 0.18 8.44
CA VAL A 338 -46.13 -0.72 9.58
C VAL A 338 -45.02 -1.77 9.56
N ALA A 339 -44.30 -1.94 10.66
CA ALA A 339 -43.29 -2.99 10.83
C ALA A 339 -43.97 -4.36 11.01
N LYS A 340 -44.35 -5.01 9.91
CA LYS A 340 -45.20 -6.22 9.96
C LYS A 340 -44.44 -7.50 10.33
N ILE A 341 -43.15 -7.55 10.01
CA ILE A 341 -42.31 -8.74 10.13
C ILE A 341 -41.22 -8.46 11.16
N PRO A 342 -41.04 -9.32 12.17
CA PRO A 342 -39.93 -9.19 13.11
C PRO A 342 -38.61 -9.50 12.43
N GLY A 343 -37.51 -9.00 12.96
CA GLY A 343 -36.19 -9.23 12.36
C GLY A 343 -35.15 -8.17 12.65
N ALA A 344 -33.93 -8.48 12.22
CA ALA A 344 -32.85 -7.52 12.10
C ALA A 344 -32.68 -7.19 10.62
N PHE A 345 -32.98 -5.95 10.23
CA PHE A 345 -32.98 -5.52 8.85
C PHE A 345 -32.01 -4.38 8.64
N VAL A 346 -31.44 -4.30 7.43
CA VAL A 346 -30.72 -3.10 7.01
C VAL A 346 -31.72 -2.01 6.61
N TYR A 347 -31.32 -0.76 6.80
CA TYR A 347 -31.83 0.35 6.00
C TYR A 347 -30.64 1.03 5.34
N HIS A 348 -30.79 1.54 4.11
CA HIS A 348 -29.68 2.13 3.37
C HIS A 348 -30.15 3.17 2.36
N CYS A 349 -29.21 3.93 1.79
CA CYS A 349 -29.56 4.86 0.71
C CYS A 349 -29.92 4.10 -0.58
N GLY A 350 -30.98 4.52 -1.27
CA GLY A 350 -31.45 3.95 -2.53
C GLY A 350 -31.10 4.80 -3.77
N THR A 351 -30.37 5.91 -3.60
CA THR A 351 -30.02 6.83 -4.69
C THR A 351 -28.97 6.20 -5.62
N PRO A 352 -29.17 6.21 -6.95
CA PRO A 352 -28.17 5.72 -7.90
C PRO A 352 -26.89 6.59 -7.95
N PRO A 353 -25.68 5.98 -8.05
CA PRO A 353 -25.39 4.55 -7.99
C PRO A 353 -25.46 4.02 -6.54
N VAL A 354 -26.37 3.10 -6.26
CA VAL A 354 -26.64 2.58 -4.92
C VAL A 354 -25.38 2.00 -4.26
N LEU A 355 -24.57 1.27 -5.04
CA LEU A 355 -23.30 0.72 -4.61
C LEU A 355 -22.38 1.78 -3.98
N LEU A 356 -22.27 2.96 -4.62
CA LEU A 356 -21.43 4.04 -4.13
C LEU A 356 -21.99 4.62 -2.83
N HIS A 357 -23.30 4.87 -2.75
CA HIS A 357 -23.90 5.44 -1.55
C HIS A 357 -23.78 4.52 -0.33
N MET A 358 -24.05 3.22 -0.51
CA MET A 358 -23.89 2.23 0.54
C MET A 358 -22.42 2.09 0.96
N ALA A 359 -21.51 1.87 0.00
CA ALA A 359 -20.07 1.72 0.28
C ALA A 359 -19.45 2.98 0.91
N ASN A 360 -20.05 4.17 0.69
CA ASN A 360 -19.59 5.41 1.31
C ASN A 360 -20.15 5.65 2.72
N GLY A 361 -20.92 4.70 3.27
CA GLY A 361 -21.36 4.69 4.67
C GLY A 361 -22.87 4.84 4.91
N MET A 362 -23.70 4.95 3.88
CA MET A 362 -25.13 5.17 4.04
C MET A 362 -25.93 3.89 4.26
N TYR A 363 -25.72 3.27 5.43
CA TYR A 363 -26.45 2.09 5.89
C TYR A 363 -26.61 2.10 7.41
N GLY A 364 -27.64 1.44 7.93
CA GLY A 364 -27.83 1.20 9.36
C GLY A 364 -28.72 0.01 9.63
N ALA A 365 -29.09 -0.20 10.89
CA ALA A 365 -29.91 -1.33 11.32
C ALA A 365 -31.25 -0.88 11.91
N ILE A 366 -32.33 -1.54 11.47
CA ILE A 366 -33.63 -1.49 12.13
C ILE A 366 -33.94 -2.87 12.71
N ILE A 367 -34.15 -2.89 14.02
CA ILE A 367 -34.52 -4.07 14.79
C ILE A 367 -36.02 -4.02 15.07
N VAL A 368 -36.72 -5.05 14.63
CA VAL A 368 -38.15 -5.24 14.86
C VAL A 368 -38.32 -6.44 15.79
N ASP A 369 -38.55 -6.16 17.07
CA ASP A 369 -38.84 -7.21 18.05
C ASP A 369 -40.15 -7.92 17.68
N PRO A 370 -40.24 -9.26 17.82
CA PRO A 370 -41.49 -9.99 17.61
C PRO A 370 -42.58 -9.57 18.60
N ALA A 371 -43.84 -9.70 18.14
CA ALA A 371 -45.00 -9.40 18.95
C ALA A 371 -45.02 -10.26 20.22
N GLU A 372 -44.72 -11.57 20.06
CA GLU A 372 -44.37 -12.45 21.17
C GLU A 372 -42.89 -12.26 21.52
N PRO A 373 -42.55 -11.74 22.71
CA PRO A 373 -41.17 -11.45 23.06
C PRO A 373 -40.29 -12.71 23.01
N LEU A 374 -39.11 -12.57 22.41
CA LEU A 374 -38.04 -13.54 22.57
C LEU A 374 -37.68 -13.70 24.06
N PRO A 375 -37.18 -14.86 24.48
CA PRO A 375 -36.82 -15.04 25.88
C PRO A 375 -35.74 -14.03 26.29
N PRO A 376 -35.76 -13.56 27.56
CA PRO A 376 -34.98 -12.41 27.98
C PRO A 376 -33.48 -12.66 27.82
N ALA A 377 -32.76 -11.62 27.38
CA ALA A 377 -31.31 -11.57 27.34
C ALA A 377 -30.81 -10.57 28.40
N ASP A 378 -29.66 -10.88 29.01
CA ASP A 378 -29.01 -9.99 29.98
C ASP A 378 -28.34 -8.79 29.28
N LYS A 379 -27.76 -9.07 28.10
CA LYS A 379 -27.17 -8.08 27.20
C LYS A 379 -27.67 -8.31 25.78
N SER A 380 -27.97 -7.22 25.10
CA SER A 380 -28.34 -7.21 23.68
C SER A 380 -27.41 -6.25 22.94
N TYR A 381 -26.75 -6.75 21.90
CA TYR A 381 -25.83 -5.98 21.07
C TYR A 381 -26.25 -6.01 19.61
N VAL A 382 -25.97 -4.95 18.87
CA VAL A 382 -26.20 -4.80 17.43
C VAL A 382 -24.85 -4.66 16.74
N LEU A 383 -24.57 -5.60 15.85
CA LEU A 383 -23.36 -5.66 15.04
C LEU A 383 -23.75 -5.47 13.59
N VAL A 384 -23.27 -4.40 12.97
CA VAL A 384 -23.49 -4.14 11.55
C VAL A 384 -22.18 -4.36 10.83
N GLN A 385 -22.07 -5.43 10.04
CA GLN A 385 -20.90 -5.63 9.20
C GLN A 385 -21.01 -4.79 7.93
N GLY A 386 -19.89 -4.19 7.54
CA GLY A 386 -19.75 -3.44 6.30
C GLY A 386 -18.32 -3.48 5.77
N GLU A 387 -18.18 -2.99 4.54
CA GLU A 387 -16.91 -2.95 3.80
C GLU A 387 -16.48 -1.51 3.50
N TRP A 388 -15.19 -1.22 3.59
CA TRP A 388 -14.60 0.03 3.12
C TRP A 388 -13.75 -0.20 1.87
N TYR A 389 -14.03 0.58 0.82
CA TYR A 389 -13.32 0.57 -0.45
C TYR A 389 -12.67 1.93 -0.66
N THR A 390 -11.37 2.01 -0.43
CA THR A 390 -10.72 3.29 -0.15
C THR A 390 -9.64 3.66 -1.16
N GLN A 391 -9.45 4.95 -1.33
CA GLN A 391 -8.26 5.55 -1.93
C GLN A 391 -7.80 6.70 -1.04
N GLN A 392 -6.48 6.91 -0.95
CA GLN A 392 -5.93 7.99 -0.16
C GLN A 392 -6.25 9.36 -0.79
N ILE A 393 -6.85 10.27 -0.02
CA ILE A 393 -7.08 11.66 -0.43
C ILE A 393 -5.87 12.51 -0.03
N SER A 394 -5.50 12.47 1.25
CA SER A 394 -4.40 13.25 1.80
C SER A 394 -4.02 12.78 3.19
N GLY A 395 -2.73 12.56 3.47
CA GLY A 395 -2.28 12.11 4.79
C GLY A 395 -3.04 10.85 5.25
N ASN A 396 -3.68 10.93 6.42
CA ASN A 396 -4.50 9.83 6.96
C ASN A 396 -5.98 9.94 6.59
N VAL A 397 -6.33 10.74 5.59
CA VAL A 397 -7.71 10.90 5.11
C VAL A 397 -7.91 10.08 3.84
N MET A 398 -8.90 9.19 3.90
CA MET A 398 -9.33 8.28 2.84
C MET A 398 -10.67 8.73 2.25
N GLY A 399 -10.97 8.26 1.05
CA GLY A 399 -12.27 8.44 0.40
C GLY A 399 -12.62 7.26 -0.50
N PRO A 400 -13.77 7.30 -1.19
CA PRO A 400 -14.30 6.17 -1.94
C PRO A 400 -13.47 5.84 -3.18
N ASP A 401 -13.21 4.55 -3.41
CA ASP A 401 -12.70 4.00 -4.66
C ASP A 401 -13.75 3.10 -5.33
N PHE A 402 -14.44 3.65 -6.33
CA PHE A 402 -15.49 2.93 -7.07
C PHE A 402 -14.94 1.76 -7.92
N GLY A 403 -13.67 1.82 -8.32
CA GLY A 403 -13.01 0.75 -9.06
C GLY A 403 -12.78 -0.49 -8.20
N LYS A 404 -12.48 -0.31 -6.90
CA LYS A 404 -12.42 -1.39 -5.92
C LYS A 404 -13.81 -1.94 -5.58
N MET A 405 -14.80 -1.06 -5.40
CA MET A 405 -16.19 -1.45 -5.12
C MET A 405 -16.73 -2.41 -6.19
N THR A 406 -16.56 -2.05 -7.47
CA THR A 406 -17.03 -2.87 -8.60
C THR A 406 -16.29 -4.20 -8.79
N LYS A 407 -15.14 -4.38 -8.13
CA LYS A 407 -14.34 -5.61 -8.13
C LYS A 407 -14.45 -6.40 -6.84
N GLU A 408 -15.24 -5.93 -5.87
CA GLU A 408 -15.38 -6.56 -4.54
C GLU A 408 -14.03 -6.72 -3.82
N GLN A 409 -13.15 -5.70 -3.92
CA GLN A 409 -11.84 -5.67 -3.27
C GLN A 409 -11.81 -4.64 -2.13
N PRO A 410 -12.38 -4.95 -0.95
CA PRO A 410 -12.35 -4.00 0.16
C PRO A 410 -10.95 -3.91 0.79
N ASP A 411 -10.64 -2.74 1.33
CA ASP A 411 -9.44 -2.53 2.15
C ASP A 411 -9.69 -2.86 3.62
N GLU A 412 -10.95 -2.78 4.06
CA GLU A 412 -11.38 -3.16 5.41
C GLU A 412 -12.73 -3.87 5.35
N VAL A 413 -12.91 -4.86 6.23
CA VAL A 413 -14.22 -5.44 6.55
C VAL A 413 -14.37 -5.28 8.05
N VAL A 414 -15.46 -4.67 8.50
CA VAL A 414 -15.56 -4.14 9.87
C VAL A 414 -16.92 -4.42 10.48
N PHE A 415 -16.96 -4.56 11.81
CA PHE A 415 -18.20 -4.44 12.56
C PHE A 415 -18.34 -2.99 13.03
N ASN A 416 -19.51 -2.39 12.81
CA ASN A 416 -19.89 -1.06 13.27
C ASN A 416 -18.97 0.08 12.80
N GLY A 417 -18.44 -0.02 11.58
CA GLY A 417 -17.81 1.08 10.85
C GLY A 417 -16.31 1.28 11.07
N ALA A 418 -15.69 0.65 12.07
CA ALA A 418 -14.26 0.79 12.33
C ALA A 418 -13.53 -0.54 12.55
N ALA A 419 -12.37 -0.69 11.91
CA ALA A 419 -11.54 -1.89 11.98
C ALA A 419 -11.05 -2.16 13.41
N PHE A 420 -11.18 -3.41 13.85
CA PHE A 420 -10.69 -3.90 15.15
C PHE A 420 -11.27 -3.23 16.40
N GLN A 421 -12.28 -2.35 16.28
CA GLN A 421 -12.74 -1.55 17.42
C GLN A 421 -13.20 -2.41 18.60
N TYR A 422 -13.85 -3.55 18.35
CA TYR A 422 -14.33 -4.45 19.41
C TYR A 422 -13.29 -5.47 19.86
N ARG A 423 -12.18 -5.61 19.14
CA ARG A 423 -11.00 -6.31 19.66
C ARG A 423 -10.37 -5.46 20.76
N ASP A 424 -10.27 -4.16 20.48
CA ASP A 424 -9.60 -3.20 21.36
C ASP A 424 -10.52 -2.67 22.48
N HIS A 425 -11.84 -2.69 22.26
CA HIS A 425 -12.89 -2.35 23.22
C HIS A 425 -13.90 -3.50 23.33
N PRO A 426 -13.59 -4.54 24.12
CA PRO A 426 -14.43 -5.73 24.23
C PRO A 426 -15.87 -5.45 24.70
N LEU A 427 -16.83 -6.18 24.14
CA LEU A 427 -18.20 -6.24 24.63
C LEU A 427 -18.26 -7.05 25.93
N LEU A 428 -19.21 -6.77 26.82
CA LEU A 428 -19.27 -7.39 28.14
C LEU A 428 -20.37 -8.44 28.22
N ALA A 429 -20.11 -9.51 28.97
CA ALA A 429 -21.08 -10.55 29.28
C ALA A 429 -20.77 -11.20 30.64
N GLU A 430 -21.73 -11.97 31.13
CA GLU A 430 -21.59 -12.72 32.39
C GLU A 430 -21.72 -14.24 32.13
N PRO A 431 -20.96 -15.08 32.85
CA PRO A 431 -21.07 -16.53 32.76
C PRO A 431 -22.49 -17.03 33.02
N GLY A 432 -22.96 -17.93 32.15
CA GLY A 432 -24.29 -18.55 32.22
C GLY A 432 -25.46 -17.61 31.90
N LYS A 433 -25.21 -16.34 31.58
CA LYS A 433 -26.24 -15.38 31.15
C LYS A 433 -26.38 -15.38 29.64
N ARG A 434 -27.59 -15.09 29.16
CA ARG A 434 -27.86 -14.97 27.73
C ARG A 434 -27.40 -13.62 27.21
N VAL A 435 -26.59 -13.66 26.16
CA VAL A 435 -26.24 -12.53 25.32
C VAL A 435 -26.97 -12.69 23.99
N ARG A 436 -27.66 -11.64 23.55
CA ARG A 436 -28.30 -11.59 22.24
C ARG A 436 -27.51 -10.68 21.30
N LEU A 437 -27.16 -11.17 20.13
CA LEU A 437 -26.47 -10.41 19.08
C LEU A 437 -27.41 -10.27 17.89
N TYR A 438 -27.76 -9.05 17.53
CA TYR A 438 -28.46 -8.72 16.29
C TYR A 438 -27.39 -8.38 15.26
N MET A 439 -27.14 -9.28 14.33
CA MET A 439 -26.11 -9.12 13.31
C MET A 439 -26.77 -8.76 11.98
N VAL A 440 -26.48 -7.57 11.47
CA VAL A 440 -26.90 -7.11 10.15
C VAL A 440 -25.66 -7.05 9.27
N ASN A 441 -25.69 -7.73 8.13
CA ASN A 441 -24.64 -7.55 7.13
C ASN A 441 -25.12 -6.51 6.12
N ALA A 442 -24.67 -5.26 6.28
CA ALA A 442 -25.04 -4.18 5.36
C ALA A 442 -24.33 -4.30 4.00
N GLY A 443 -23.20 -5.02 3.94
CA GLY A 443 -22.41 -5.20 2.73
C GLY A 443 -21.57 -3.97 2.36
N PRO A 444 -21.53 -3.56 1.08
CA PRO A 444 -22.54 -3.87 0.05
C PRO A 444 -22.44 -5.25 -0.62
N SER A 445 -21.31 -5.96 -0.58
CA SER A 445 -21.11 -7.11 -1.49
C SER A 445 -20.76 -8.44 -0.81
N LEU A 446 -20.06 -8.40 0.32
CA LEU A 446 -19.46 -9.60 0.91
C LEU A 446 -20.41 -10.30 1.87
N TRP A 447 -20.26 -11.62 1.94
CA TRP A 447 -20.97 -12.47 2.88
C TRP A 447 -20.23 -12.52 4.22
N SER A 448 -20.98 -12.51 5.32
CA SER A 448 -20.44 -12.77 6.65
C SER A 448 -20.59 -14.24 7.01
N SER A 449 -19.50 -14.93 7.30
CA SER A 449 -19.54 -16.25 7.94
C SER A 449 -19.43 -16.05 9.46
N PHE A 450 -20.49 -15.51 10.07
CA PHE A 450 -20.46 -15.04 11.46
C PHE A 450 -20.27 -16.21 12.43
N HIS A 451 -19.26 -16.07 13.30
CA HIS A 451 -18.82 -17.12 14.23
C HIS A 451 -18.34 -16.52 15.54
N VAL A 452 -18.56 -17.22 16.66
CA VAL A 452 -17.98 -16.90 17.98
C VAL A 452 -17.05 -18.04 18.40
N ILE A 453 -15.75 -17.77 18.40
CA ILE A 453 -14.70 -18.74 18.72
C ILE A 453 -14.82 -19.17 20.18
N GLY A 454 -14.84 -20.49 20.38
CA GLY A 454 -14.96 -21.10 21.71
C GLY A 454 -16.39 -21.18 22.24
N ALA A 455 -17.39 -20.82 21.43
CA ALA A 455 -18.80 -20.89 21.80
C ALA A 455 -19.66 -21.56 20.70
N ILE A 456 -20.92 -21.85 21.03
CA ILE A 456 -21.93 -22.37 20.11
C ILE A 456 -23.20 -21.53 20.33
N PHE A 457 -23.87 -21.13 19.26
CA PHE A 457 -25.13 -20.41 19.36
C PHE A 457 -26.23 -21.33 19.91
N ASP A 458 -26.83 -20.93 21.04
CA ASP A 458 -28.00 -21.59 21.63
C ASP A 458 -29.15 -21.53 20.64
N LYS A 459 -29.39 -20.33 20.09
CA LYS A 459 -30.34 -20.10 19.00
C LYS A 459 -29.77 -19.20 17.91
N VAL A 460 -30.12 -19.51 16.68
CA VAL A 460 -30.03 -18.59 15.54
C VAL A 460 -31.43 -18.39 15.00
N TYR A 461 -31.84 -17.14 14.85
CA TYR A 461 -33.10 -16.74 14.24
C TYR A 461 -32.76 -16.11 12.88
N PRO A 462 -32.80 -16.88 11.77
CA PRO A 462 -32.37 -16.43 10.44
C PRO A 462 -32.96 -15.10 9.98
N ASP A 463 -34.20 -14.85 10.35
CA ASP A 463 -35.00 -13.69 9.99
C ASP A 463 -35.54 -12.96 11.23
N GLY A 464 -35.15 -13.39 12.43
CA GLY A 464 -35.65 -12.90 13.72
C GLY A 464 -37.05 -13.39 14.13
N ASP A 465 -37.66 -14.31 13.38
CA ASP A 465 -38.88 -14.99 13.81
C ASP A 465 -38.55 -16.17 14.74
N PRO A 466 -39.10 -16.24 15.97
CA PRO A 466 -38.92 -17.39 16.86
C PRO A 466 -39.30 -18.74 16.23
N ALA A 467 -40.23 -18.75 15.28
CA ALA A 467 -40.69 -19.96 14.60
C ALA A 467 -39.61 -20.61 13.73
N HIS A 468 -38.61 -19.84 13.26
CA HIS A 468 -37.53 -20.32 12.39
C HIS A 468 -36.22 -20.57 13.15
N ALA A 469 -36.28 -20.61 14.48
CA ALA A 469 -35.10 -20.73 15.32
C ALA A 469 -34.37 -22.08 15.14
N GLN A 470 -33.07 -21.99 14.83
CA GLN A 470 -32.15 -23.12 14.74
C GLN A 470 -31.34 -23.22 16.03
N SER A 471 -30.87 -24.42 16.42
CA SER A 471 -30.12 -24.63 17.67
C SER A 471 -28.82 -25.38 17.41
N GLY A 472 -27.79 -25.16 18.23
CA GLY A 472 -26.53 -25.88 18.13
C GLY A 472 -25.70 -25.49 16.89
N VAL A 473 -25.86 -24.26 16.43
CA VAL A 473 -25.15 -23.73 15.25
C VAL A 473 -23.83 -23.11 15.70
N SER A 474 -22.71 -23.51 15.09
CA SER A 474 -21.40 -22.93 15.39
C SER A 474 -21.11 -21.67 14.57
N THR A 475 -21.50 -21.67 13.30
CA THR A 475 -21.24 -20.60 12.32
C THR A 475 -22.48 -20.45 11.46
N TYR A 476 -22.90 -19.21 11.21
CA TYR A 476 -24.06 -18.92 10.37
C TYR A 476 -23.72 -17.88 9.32
N THR A 477 -24.22 -18.09 8.12
CA THR A 477 -23.96 -17.23 6.98
C THR A 477 -25.03 -16.13 6.90
N VAL A 478 -24.59 -14.86 6.89
CA VAL A 478 -25.45 -13.68 6.73
C VAL A 478 -25.04 -12.98 5.43
N GLY A 479 -25.94 -12.99 4.43
CA GLY A 479 -25.68 -12.37 3.13
C GLY A 479 -25.74 -10.83 3.16
N PRO A 480 -25.19 -10.13 2.15
CA PRO A 480 -25.28 -8.68 2.06
C PRO A 480 -26.76 -8.26 1.97
N GLY A 481 -27.13 -7.26 2.76
CA GLY A 481 -28.51 -6.78 2.91
C GLY A 481 -29.41 -7.64 3.81
N ALA A 482 -28.88 -8.70 4.42
CA ALA A 482 -29.60 -9.56 5.35
C ALA A 482 -29.19 -9.29 6.81
N GLY A 483 -30.00 -9.78 7.75
CA GLY A 483 -29.65 -9.83 9.16
C GLY A 483 -30.20 -11.07 9.82
N ALA A 484 -29.62 -11.44 10.95
CA ALA A 484 -30.01 -12.58 11.77
C ALA A 484 -29.80 -12.25 13.26
N VAL A 485 -30.54 -12.94 14.12
CA VAL A 485 -30.43 -12.78 15.58
C VAL A 485 -29.82 -14.04 16.18
N PHE A 486 -28.90 -13.86 17.13
CA PHE A 486 -28.12 -14.94 17.75
C PHE A 486 -28.27 -14.87 19.27
N ASP A 487 -28.68 -15.96 19.89
CA ASP A 487 -28.59 -16.13 21.33
C ASP A 487 -27.38 -16.99 21.68
N LEU A 488 -26.58 -16.49 22.62
CA LEU A 488 -25.39 -17.15 23.13
C LEU A 488 -25.49 -17.27 24.66
N VAL A 489 -25.19 -18.46 25.19
CA VAL A 489 -25.05 -18.69 26.63
C VAL A 489 -23.72 -19.38 26.86
N VAL A 490 -22.76 -18.65 27.42
CA VAL A 490 -21.41 -19.15 27.66
C VAL A 490 -21.23 -19.47 29.14
N PRO A 491 -20.94 -20.71 29.54
CA PRO A 491 -20.92 -21.09 30.95
C PRO A 491 -19.69 -20.58 31.70
N ASP A 492 -18.57 -20.40 31.00
CA ASP A 492 -17.27 -20.10 31.60
C ASP A 492 -16.86 -18.65 31.34
N ALA A 493 -16.12 -18.07 32.29
CA ALA A 493 -15.50 -16.77 32.11
C ALA A 493 -14.31 -16.87 31.14
N GLY A 494 -14.14 -15.87 30.27
CA GLY A 494 -13.08 -15.83 29.27
C GLY A 494 -13.30 -14.79 28.18
N HIS A 495 -12.41 -14.80 27.19
CA HIS A 495 -12.50 -13.95 26.01
C HIS A 495 -12.93 -14.80 24.81
N TYR A 496 -14.09 -14.47 24.24
CA TYR A 496 -14.68 -15.19 23.12
C TYR A 496 -14.67 -14.26 21.91
N ALA A 497 -13.84 -14.57 20.92
CA ALA A 497 -13.70 -13.73 19.75
C ALA A 497 -14.88 -13.97 18.79
N PHE A 498 -15.61 -12.92 18.42
CA PHE A 498 -16.58 -12.97 17.33
C PHE A 498 -15.96 -12.43 16.05
N VAL A 499 -16.17 -13.13 14.94
CA VAL A 499 -15.48 -12.90 13.67
C VAL A 499 -16.38 -13.13 12.47
N ASP A 500 -15.99 -12.54 11.34
CA ASP A 500 -16.28 -13.14 10.05
C ASP A 500 -15.24 -14.23 9.74
N HIS A 501 -15.70 -15.48 9.63
CA HIS A 501 -14.85 -16.66 9.45
C HIS A 501 -14.29 -16.80 8.01
N SER A 502 -14.64 -15.90 7.10
CA SER A 502 -13.78 -15.64 5.95
C SER A 502 -12.49 -15.01 6.46
N MET A 503 -11.49 -15.81 6.85
CA MET A 503 -10.36 -15.37 7.70
C MET A 503 -9.57 -14.14 7.21
N ALA A 504 -9.63 -13.85 5.90
CA ALA A 504 -9.13 -12.59 5.37
C ALA A 504 -9.88 -11.39 5.97
N HIS A 505 -11.21 -11.42 6.06
CA HIS A 505 -12.06 -10.38 6.63
C HIS A 505 -11.72 -10.10 8.11
N MET A 506 -11.45 -11.16 8.89
CA MET A 506 -10.94 -11.02 10.26
C MET A 506 -9.63 -10.20 10.29
N SER A 507 -8.72 -10.47 9.34
CA SER A 507 -7.45 -9.76 9.20
C SER A 507 -7.62 -8.32 8.67
N LEU A 508 -8.75 -8.03 8.02
CA LEU A 508 -9.13 -6.71 7.52
C LEU A 508 -9.93 -5.87 8.53
N GLY A 509 -10.25 -6.41 9.72
CA GLY A 509 -10.90 -5.66 10.80
C GLY A 509 -12.13 -6.32 11.43
N ALA A 510 -12.67 -7.39 10.84
CA ALA A 510 -13.94 -8.01 11.24
C ALA A 510 -13.75 -8.97 12.41
N VAL A 511 -13.28 -8.43 13.54
CA VAL A 511 -13.07 -9.16 14.78
C VAL A 511 -13.45 -8.29 15.98
N GLY A 512 -14.10 -8.91 16.96
CA GLY A 512 -14.30 -8.35 18.28
C GLY A 512 -14.21 -9.40 19.38
N ILE A 513 -14.14 -8.95 20.62
CA ILE A 513 -14.09 -9.82 21.79
C ILE A 513 -15.36 -9.63 22.62
N LEU A 514 -16.03 -10.74 22.93
CA LEU A 514 -16.99 -10.83 24.02
C LEU A 514 -16.22 -11.25 25.29
N ASN A 515 -16.03 -10.30 26.20
CA ASN A 515 -15.38 -10.50 27.49
C ASN A 515 -16.43 -10.98 28.51
N VAL A 516 -16.46 -12.29 28.74
CA VAL A 516 -17.32 -12.96 29.70
C VAL A 516 -16.61 -12.97 31.06
N GLN A 517 -17.12 -12.21 32.03
CA GLN A 517 -16.47 -12.03 33.33
C GLN A 517 -17.48 -12.22 34.46
N ALA A 518 -17.07 -12.93 35.52
CA ALA A 518 -17.92 -13.13 36.69
C ALA A 518 -18.13 -11.80 37.45
N PRO A 519 -19.25 -11.64 38.17
CA PRO A 519 -19.44 -10.50 39.07
C PRO A 519 -18.26 -10.39 40.05
N GLY A 520 -17.53 -9.26 40.01
CA GLY A 520 -16.33 -9.03 40.81
C GLY A 520 -14.99 -9.36 40.13
N GLY A 521 -14.98 -9.78 38.85
CA GLY A 521 -13.77 -9.90 38.03
C GLY A 521 -12.94 -11.17 38.23
N ALA A 522 -13.48 -12.20 38.90
CA ALA A 522 -12.80 -13.48 39.05
C ALA A 522 -12.77 -14.24 37.71
N SER A 523 -11.59 -14.66 37.25
CA SER A 523 -11.45 -15.55 36.10
C SER A 523 -11.74 -17.00 36.50
N ALA A 524 -12.26 -17.81 35.57
CA ALA A 524 -12.35 -19.25 35.76
C ALA A 524 -10.95 -19.83 36.10
N GLU A 525 -10.90 -20.82 36.99
CA GLU A 525 -9.66 -21.52 37.32
C GLU A 525 -9.13 -22.19 36.06
N LYS A 526 -7.88 -21.89 35.67
CA LYS A 526 -7.28 -22.45 34.46
C LYS A 526 -7.18 -23.97 34.64
N PRO A 527 -7.85 -24.79 33.82
CA PRO A 527 -7.73 -26.24 33.94
C PRO A 527 -6.26 -26.64 33.74
N PRO A 528 -5.81 -27.78 34.31
CA PRO A 528 -4.49 -28.30 34.09
C PRO A 528 -4.35 -28.78 32.64
N ILE A 529 -4.00 -27.85 31.75
CA ILE A 529 -3.63 -28.16 30.37
C ILE A 529 -2.18 -28.68 30.40
N GLU A 530 -2.02 -29.98 30.57
CA GLU A 530 -0.71 -30.62 30.41
C GLU A 530 -0.34 -30.61 28.93
N LYS A 531 0.65 -29.78 28.57
CA LYS A 531 1.30 -29.89 27.27
C LYS A 531 2.02 -31.24 27.26
N ALA A 532 1.69 -32.11 26.31
CA ALA A 532 2.47 -33.32 26.08
C ALA A 532 3.96 -32.94 25.99
N PRO A 533 4.86 -33.69 26.65
CA PRO A 533 6.29 -33.37 26.62
C PRO A 533 6.74 -33.29 25.16
N ALA A 534 7.31 -32.14 24.80
CA ALA A 534 7.87 -31.94 23.48
C ALA A 534 8.89 -33.07 23.23
N GLN A 535 8.82 -33.73 22.07
CA GLN A 535 9.89 -34.64 21.68
C GLN A 535 11.20 -33.84 21.66
N PRO A 536 12.28 -34.33 22.29
CA PRO A 536 13.52 -33.59 22.38
C PRO A 536 14.10 -33.38 20.99
N VAL A 537 14.01 -32.14 20.50
CA VAL A 537 14.77 -31.69 19.35
C VAL A 537 16.20 -31.50 19.83
N ALA A 538 17.17 -32.09 19.11
CA ALA A 538 18.57 -32.18 19.54
C ALA A 538 19.12 -30.88 20.14
N ALA A 539 19.65 -30.98 21.36
CA ALA A 539 20.22 -29.85 22.10
C ALA A 539 21.42 -29.25 21.34
N PRO A 540 21.55 -27.91 21.25
CA PRO A 540 22.77 -27.29 20.73
C PRO A 540 23.96 -27.53 21.68
N ALA A 541 25.16 -27.63 21.11
CA ALA A 541 26.41 -27.74 21.85
C ALA A 541 26.69 -26.50 22.73
N ALA A 542 27.46 -26.72 23.81
CA ALA A 542 27.71 -25.76 24.88
C ALA A 542 28.24 -24.39 24.41
N ALA A 543 27.71 -23.33 25.02
CA ALA A 543 28.07 -21.95 24.78
C ALA A 543 29.46 -21.58 25.36
N VAL A 544 30.18 -20.72 24.63
CA VAL A 544 31.47 -20.08 25.01
C VAL A 544 31.16 -18.59 25.30
N PRO A 545 31.86 -17.89 26.21
CA PRO A 545 31.38 -16.62 26.74
C PRO A 545 31.42 -15.47 25.72
N ALA A 546 30.38 -14.65 25.73
CA ALA A 546 30.21 -13.49 24.84
C ALA A 546 31.07 -12.28 25.26
N ALA A 547 31.50 -11.51 24.27
CA ALA A 547 32.16 -10.21 24.43
C ALA A 547 31.20 -9.14 24.99
N PRO A 548 31.69 -8.14 25.76
CA PRO A 548 30.83 -7.25 26.55
C PRO A 548 30.01 -6.29 25.68
N ALA A 549 28.70 -6.24 25.96
CA ALA A 549 27.75 -5.28 25.42
C ALA A 549 27.70 -4.01 26.31
N GLY A 550 27.34 -2.88 25.69
CA GLY A 550 27.05 -1.62 26.39
C GLY A 550 25.78 -1.68 27.27
N PRO A 551 25.14 -0.56 27.62
CA PRO A 551 24.21 -0.43 28.75
C PRO A 551 22.85 -1.16 28.64
N TYR A 552 22.64 -2.01 27.62
CA TYR A 552 21.44 -2.84 27.48
C TYR A 552 21.76 -4.30 27.83
N VAL A 553 20.92 -4.91 28.68
CA VAL A 553 21.06 -6.32 29.10
C VAL A 553 20.02 -7.15 28.37
N PHE A 554 20.47 -8.00 27.45
CA PHE A 554 19.61 -8.97 26.76
C PHE A 554 19.03 -10.00 27.72
N ASP A 555 17.71 -10.19 27.69
CA ASP A 555 17.03 -11.26 28.44
C ASP A 555 16.69 -12.41 27.51
N ALA A 556 17.50 -13.47 27.57
CA ALA A 556 17.37 -14.64 26.70
C ALA A 556 16.02 -15.36 26.85
N LYS A 557 15.45 -15.42 28.06
CA LYS A 557 14.16 -16.09 28.30
C LYS A 557 13.02 -15.27 27.72
N ARG A 558 13.08 -13.96 27.87
CA ARG A 558 12.10 -13.04 27.28
C ARG A 558 12.19 -13.06 25.75
N GLY A 559 13.40 -13.03 25.18
CA GLY A 559 13.61 -13.15 23.73
C GLY A 559 13.05 -14.45 23.15
N GLU A 560 13.29 -15.59 23.82
CA GLU A 560 12.71 -16.88 23.43
C GLU A 560 11.18 -16.88 23.49
N SER A 561 10.59 -16.33 24.57
CA SER A 561 9.13 -16.23 24.70
C SER A 561 8.50 -15.34 23.64
N LEU A 562 9.14 -14.20 23.32
CA LEU A 562 8.68 -13.28 22.29
C LEU A 562 8.80 -13.91 20.89
N TYR A 563 9.90 -14.63 20.62
CA TYR A 563 10.07 -15.40 19.38
C TYR A 563 9.01 -16.50 19.22
N ALA A 564 8.71 -17.22 20.32
CA ALA A 564 7.66 -18.24 20.35
C ALA A 564 6.28 -17.66 20.00
N ALA A 565 5.97 -16.46 20.51
CA ALA A 565 4.68 -15.81 20.30
C ALA A 565 4.52 -15.21 18.90
N ASN A 566 5.60 -14.73 18.28
CA ASN A 566 5.49 -13.89 17.06
C ASN A 566 6.12 -14.52 15.80
N CYS A 567 7.15 -15.35 15.95
CA CYS A 567 8.04 -15.73 14.84
C CYS A 567 8.01 -17.24 14.54
N THR A 568 7.75 -18.06 15.57
CA THR A 568 7.85 -19.52 15.49
C THR A 568 6.85 -20.16 14.53
N ALA A 569 5.68 -19.54 14.32
CA ALA A 569 4.65 -20.07 13.41
C ALA A 569 5.17 -20.29 11.98
N CYS A 570 6.09 -19.43 11.51
CA CYS A 570 6.68 -19.53 10.18
C CYS A 570 8.12 -20.05 10.24
N HIS A 571 8.95 -19.53 11.14
CA HIS A 571 10.39 -19.83 11.19
C HIS A 571 10.73 -21.09 11.99
N GLN A 572 9.74 -21.71 12.64
CA GLN A 572 9.85 -22.90 13.49
C GLN A 572 10.69 -22.66 14.75
N ALA A 573 10.50 -23.46 15.80
CA ALA A 573 11.26 -23.33 17.05
C ALA A 573 12.78 -23.54 16.86
N THR A 574 13.17 -24.18 15.76
CA THR A 574 14.57 -24.46 15.40
C THR A 574 15.21 -23.38 14.54
N GLY A 575 14.45 -22.34 14.14
CA GLY A 575 14.89 -21.31 13.21
C GLY A 575 15.18 -21.83 11.79
N ALA A 576 14.76 -23.05 11.46
CA ALA A 576 15.03 -23.68 10.16
C ALA A 576 14.06 -23.21 9.06
N GLY A 577 12.94 -22.60 9.43
CA GLY A 577 11.85 -22.31 8.50
C GLY A 577 11.27 -23.57 7.84
N LEU A 578 10.68 -23.38 6.67
CA LEU A 578 10.15 -24.44 5.83
C LEU A 578 10.69 -24.24 4.41
N PRO A 579 11.58 -25.12 3.89
CA PRO A 579 12.17 -24.95 2.57
C PRO A 579 11.13 -24.65 1.47
N GLY A 580 11.35 -23.57 0.72
CA GLY A 580 10.45 -23.11 -0.35
C GLY A 580 9.25 -22.27 0.12
N ALA A 581 8.93 -22.24 1.42
CA ALA A 581 7.79 -21.48 1.97
C ALA A 581 8.22 -20.40 2.96
N PHE A 582 9.11 -20.71 3.92
CA PHE A 582 9.61 -19.77 4.93
C PHE A 582 11.12 -19.89 5.08
N PRO A 583 11.88 -18.77 4.99
CA PRO A 583 13.33 -18.83 5.02
C PRO A 583 13.88 -19.23 6.40
N PRO A 584 15.05 -19.88 6.45
CA PRO A 584 15.75 -20.15 7.69
C PRO A 584 16.32 -18.86 8.30
N LEU A 585 16.27 -18.76 9.62
CA LEU A 585 17.01 -17.79 10.43
C LEU A 585 18.35 -18.36 10.92
N LYS A 586 18.42 -19.68 11.09
CA LYS A 586 19.65 -20.41 11.40
C LYS A 586 20.64 -20.30 10.23
N GLY A 587 21.84 -19.81 10.50
CA GLY A 587 22.91 -19.65 9.50
C GLY A 587 22.64 -18.56 8.46
N ASN A 588 21.60 -17.73 8.66
CA ASN A 588 21.23 -16.71 7.69
C ASN A 588 22.24 -15.55 7.70
N PRO A 589 22.84 -15.17 6.56
CA PRO A 589 23.83 -14.10 6.50
C PRO A 589 23.34 -12.76 7.05
N VAL A 590 22.06 -12.43 6.88
CA VAL A 590 21.47 -11.19 7.41
C VAL A 590 21.39 -11.24 8.95
N VAL A 591 21.04 -12.40 9.50
CA VAL A 591 21.02 -12.62 10.96
C VAL A 591 22.44 -12.63 11.53
N LEU A 592 23.44 -13.08 10.76
CA LEU A 592 24.83 -13.16 11.21
C LEU A 592 25.63 -11.88 10.94
N ASP A 593 25.09 -10.93 10.17
CA ASP A 593 25.81 -9.72 9.78
C ASP A 593 26.24 -8.91 11.01
N ALA A 594 27.45 -8.36 10.96
CA ALA A 594 27.96 -7.47 12.00
C ALA A 594 27.11 -6.19 12.11
N ASP A 595 26.56 -5.71 10.99
CA ASP A 595 25.56 -4.65 10.93
C ASP A 595 24.15 -5.26 10.95
N ALA A 596 23.51 -5.19 12.10
CA ALA A 596 22.16 -5.71 12.29
C ALA A 596 21.06 -4.84 11.65
N THR A 597 21.40 -3.72 10.98
CA THR A 597 20.41 -2.78 10.43
C THR A 597 19.40 -3.46 9.52
N LYS A 598 19.86 -4.30 8.58
CA LYS A 598 18.96 -5.03 7.67
C LYS A 598 18.07 -6.03 8.42
N HIS A 599 18.64 -6.75 9.40
CA HIS A 599 17.89 -7.71 10.21
C HIS A 599 16.78 -7.02 11.01
N ILE A 600 17.12 -5.93 11.72
CA ILE A 600 16.15 -5.12 12.46
C ILE A 600 15.08 -4.57 11.50
N HIS A 601 15.49 -4.03 10.35
CA HIS A 601 14.56 -3.50 9.35
C HIS A 601 13.56 -4.54 8.86
N VAL A 602 13.99 -5.78 8.60
CA VAL A 602 13.10 -6.87 8.17
C VAL A 602 12.07 -7.22 9.24
N VAL A 603 12.47 -7.25 10.52
CA VAL A 603 11.51 -7.50 11.62
C VAL A 603 10.51 -6.33 11.75
N LEU A 604 10.99 -5.10 11.62
CA LEU A 604 10.14 -3.92 11.74
C LEU A 604 9.18 -3.75 10.55
N ASN A 605 9.63 -3.98 9.33
CA ASN A 605 8.96 -3.56 8.10
C ASN A 605 8.53 -4.74 7.20
N GLY A 606 8.84 -5.97 7.59
CA GLY A 606 8.56 -7.15 6.79
C GLY A 606 9.55 -7.32 5.64
N LEU A 607 9.29 -8.31 4.78
CA LEU A 607 10.11 -8.61 3.61
C LEU A 607 9.26 -9.29 2.54
N GLN A 608 9.33 -8.83 1.28
CA GLN A 608 8.68 -9.47 0.14
C GLN A 608 9.53 -9.31 -1.12
N GLY A 609 9.57 -10.36 -1.96
CA GLY A 609 10.20 -10.31 -3.28
C GLY A 609 11.72 -10.29 -3.29
N GLU A 610 12.38 -10.11 -2.14
CA GLU A 610 13.83 -10.25 -2.04
C GLU A 610 14.27 -11.72 -1.90
N PRO A 611 15.35 -12.11 -2.60
CA PRO A 611 15.93 -13.43 -2.42
C PRO A 611 16.62 -13.54 -1.06
N VAL A 612 16.25 -14.56 -0.28
CA VAL A 612 16.92 -14.91 0.98
C VAL A 612 17.78 -16.13 0.71
N MET A 613 19.10 -15.97 0.81
CA MET A 613 20.10 -17.02 0.51
C MET A 613 19.93 -17.62 -0.90
N GLY A 614 19.60 -16.78 -1.88
CA GLY A 614 19.41 -17.19 -3.29
C GLY A 614 18.05 -17.80 -3.61
N VAL A 615 17.13 -17.86 -2.65
CA VAL A 615 15.74 -18.34 -2.86
C VAL A 615 14.77 -17.18 -2.66
N THR A 616 13.94 -16.91 -3.67
CA THR A 616 12.82 -15.97 -3.54
C THR A 616 11.61 -16.71 -2.98
N TYR A 617 11.05 -16.18 -1.90
CA TYR A 617 9.86 -16.73 -1.26
C TYR A 617 8.63 -15.95 -1.73
N ALA A 618 7.59 -16.66 -2.17
CA ALA A 618 6.38 -16.05 -2.70
C ALA A 618 5.54 -15.40 -1.59
N SER A 619 5.56 -15.97 -0.38
CA SER A 619 4.84 -15.45 0.77
C SER A 619 5.58 -14.25 1.38
N PRO A 620 4.91 -13.09 1.54
CA PRO A 620 5.50 -11.96 2.25
C PRO A 620 5.66 -12.26 3.75
N MET A 621 6.76 -11.79 4.34
CA MET A 621 6.91 -11.71 5.79
C MET A 621 6.21 -10.42 6.28
N PRO A 622 5.25 -10.51 7.22
CA PRO A 622 4.57 -9.34 7.76
C PRO A 622 5.51 -8.45 8.59
N ALA A 623 5.14 -7.17 8.70
CA ALA A 623 5.85 -6.17 9.50
C ALA A 623 5.41 -6.23 10.98
N PHE A 624 6.36 -6.18 11.92
CA PHE A 624 6.07 -6.18 13.36
C PHE A 624 6.38 -4.85 14.05
N GLY A 625 6.83 -3.84 13.31
CA GLY A 625 7.14 -2.52 13.85
C GLY A 625 5.93 -1.86 14.50
N ALA A 626 4.72 -2.09 13.99
CA ALA A 626 3.51 -1.52 14.59
C ALA A 626 3.18 -2.11 15.96
N THR A 627 3.47 -3.40 16.19
CA THR A 627 2.98 -4.15 17.34
C THR A 627 4.03 -4.35 18.44
N LEU A 628 5.32 -4.34 18.10
CA LEU A 628 6.41 -4.62 19.03
C LEU A 628 7.23 -3.37 19.39
N LYS A 629 7.53 -3.21 20.68
CA LYS A 629 8.38 -2.11 21.18
C LYS A 629 9.85 -2.38 20.86
N ASP A 630 10.67 -1.35 20.92
CA ASP A 630 12.10 -1.46 20.59
C ASP A 630 12.85 -2.49 21.43
N ALA A 631 12.53 -2.57 22.72
CA ALA A 631 13.08 -3.58 23.61
C ALA A 631 12.63 -5.01 23.24
N ASP A 632 11.36 -5.18 22.82
CA ASP A 632 10.84 -6.49 22.40
C ASP A 632 11.53 -6.96 21.12
N VAL A 633 11.67 -6.07 20.14
CA VAL A 633 12.37 -6.34 18.87
C VAL A 633 13.85 -6.63 19.13
N ALA A 634 14.51 -5.88 20.02
CA ALA A 634 15.90 -6.15 20.38
C ALA A 634 16.08 -7.53 21.02
N ASP A 635 15.17 -7.94 21.92
CA ASP A 635 15.20 -9.28 22.53
C ASP A 635 14.93 -10.40 21.50
N ILE A 636 13.98 -10.23 20.58
CA ILE A 636 13.72 -11.20 19.49
C ILE A 636 14.95 -11.32 18.58
N VAL A 637 15.47 -10.19 18.08
CA VAL A 637 16.62 -10.15 17.19
C VAL A 637 17.84 -10.78 17.88
N ASN A 638 18.07 -10.50 19.16
CA ASN A 638 19.15 -11.13 19.91
C ASN A 638 18.95 -12.63 20.11
N HIS A 639 17.71 -13.09 20.35
CA HIS A 639 17.41 -14.52 20.40
C HIS A 639 17.76 -15.19 19.07
N GLU A 640 17.33 -14.63 17.94
CA GLU A 640 17.63 -15.15 16.60
C GLU A 640 19.14 -15.15 16.30
N ARG A 641 19.86 -14.11 16.74
CA ARG A 641 21.30 -13.93 16.50
C ARG A 641 22.18 -14.82 17.36
N THR A 642 21.67 -15.34 18.47
CA THR A 642 22.43 -16.16 19.44
C THR A 642 21.93 -17.60 19.55
N SER A 643 20.80 -17.93 18.95
CA SER A 643 20.21 -19.27 18.98
C SER A 643 20.66 -20.16 17.82
N TRP A 644 20.45 -21.46 17.98
CA TRP A 644 20.66 -22.48 16.94
C TRP A 644 22.09 -22.53 16.35
N GLY A 645 23.09 -22.02 17.09
CA GLY A 645 24.48 -21.93 16.66
C GLY A 645 24.84 -20.62 15.95
N ASN A 646 23.91 -19.66 15.85
CA ASN A 646 24.21 -18.32 15.36
C ASN A 646 25.13 -17.57 16.34
N GLN A 647 26.00 -16.72 15.79
CA GLN A 647 26.96 -15.89 16.55
C GLN A 647 26.91 -14.42 16.11
N GLY A 648 25.70 -13.90 15.91
CA GLY A 648 25.50 -12.50 15.58
C GLY A 648 25.77 -11.59 16.77
N LYS A 649 26.36 -10.42 16.52
CA LYS A 649 26.57 -9.39 17.55
C LYS A 649 25.23 -8.92 18.12
N GLN A 650 25.09 -8.85 19.44
CA GLN A 650 23.86 -8.39 20.07
C GLN A 650 23.53 -6.93 19.72
N VAL A 651 22.23 -6.64 19.70
CA VAL A 651 21.64 -5.33 19.43
C VAL A 651 21.00 -4.76 20.69
N THR A 652 20.86 -3.44 20.72
CA THR A 652 20.25 -2.68 21.80
C THR A 652 18.91 -2.08 21.37
N ALA A 653 18.04 -1.76 22.32
CA ALA A 653 16.79 -1.06 22.04
C ALA A 653 17.01 0.28 21.31
N ASP A 654 18.07 1.03 21.64
CA ASP A 654 18.40 2.29 20.96
C ASP A 654 18.78 2.09 19.49
N GLN A 655 19.46 0.99 19.16
CA GLN A 655 19.73 0.64 17.76
C GLN A 655 18.43 0.32 17.02
N VAL A 656 17.50 -0.38 17.66
CA VAL A 656 16.17 -0.62 17.06
C VAL A 656 15.42 0.68 16.87
N ALA A 657 15.37 1.55 17.88
CA ALA A 657 14.73 2.86 17.80
C ALA A 657 15.31 3.71 16.66
N LYS A 658 16.64 3.65 16.47
CA LYS A 658 17.32 4.32 15.37
C LYS A 658 16.91 3.79 14.00
N VAL A 659 16.84 2.47 13.82
CA VAL A 659 16.39 1.86 12.56
C VAL A 659 14.90 2.15 12.33
N ARG A 660 14.07 2.13 13.38
CA ARG A 660 12.65 2.50 13.30
C ARG A 660 12.43 3.94 12.88
N ALA A 661 13.30 4.86 13.31
CA ALA A 661 13.24 6.27 12.93
C ALA A 661 13.72 6.52 11.49
N GLN A 662 14.41 5.57 10.87
CA GLN A 662 14.82 5.62 9.47
C GLN A 662 13.64 5.13 8.62
N LYS A 663 12.79 6.07 8.20
CA LYS A 663 11.71 5.83 7.22
C LYS A 663 12.25 5.83 5.79
#